data_AF-A0AAT9IKZ6-F1
#
_entry.id   AF-A0AAT9IKZ6-F1
#
_cell.length_a   1.000
_cell.length_b   1.000
_cell.length_c   1.000
_cell.angle_alpha   90.00
_cell.angle_beta   90.00
_cell.angle_gamma   90.00
#
_symmetry.space_group_name_H-M   'P 1'
#
loop_
_entity.id
_entity.type
_entity.pdbx_description
1 polymer ?
#
loop_
_entity_poly.entity_id
_entity_poly.type
_entity_poly.pdbx_seq_one_letter_code
_entity_poly.pdbx_strand_id
1 'polypeptide(L)'
;MNHHVPRRRLAAITAVAAVAASLCIAVPASAAPSAPTTAVSANSAAAANSVSLDLAGTWKFAKGDDPSYASPDFDDSAWQDITVPGDGTPFADYDGFGWYRLTFTLPAGAEGTNLVASLGFLDDVDEAFLNGQRIGGSGTMPPAASSQWFEKRLYPVPADAPNFGGENTLAVRLYDMNGGGGWYEGPVGIYSKDAVRANVYGITGARATAAQSTAVAKVLETQKKALAAGDVDAYLKTLDKGYFHDGRSKERRARELRDWMKESGSLTLADSEVEVVTGENGSLIVDTNRAITGTRDGEPYTYQPASQQFLHIDATTLRETGNDSRFFRETVDSDLEGQPREFATYLPPSYLSQPDREYPVVYLLHGINGGSREWEPRDIDDVLDGLWKQGLAESIVIMPDGESLWYSDQPDGGTPWRSMFLTEMVPLVDKEYRTLEGRDFRALTGVSMGGFGAWSLGLSNPGMFSSIASHIGSLSYSGSTLPTPLTQVDGLSTKQLKKFDYYFDACEFDEYRFDDAARSMDTKLTEKGVPHTWAVYPEGRHNDACWMPHLKDSFGMHSSHFRDAGLREDFVKPEISAPASTTVRFGARFDALAGVTARDTVDGDVTASLKVRGTVDTTKLGTYTLRYVATDAAGNRARVDRVVTVAPAALTVGTPSISGTAKVGSALTAKPGAWTKGAALTYQWMRDGAPIRGAVTATHRLTASDAGARISVRVTGTLTGYTTAAKTSAATAKVAKGSLSATTPKITGSAKVSKTLTARAGTWTAGTRLSYQWLNGGKPISGATKATYTVARGDRGDALTVRVTGSLSGYETTSRTSGAVRIAR
;
A
#
# COMPACT_ATOMS: atom_id res chain seq x y z
N MET A 1 5.60 37.23 26.60
CA MET A 1 6.37 38.36 26.06
C MET A 1 6.18 38.36 24.56
N ASN A 2 5.62 39.45 24.04
CA ASN A 2 5.25 39.65 22.65
C ASN A 2 6.48 39.93 21.77
N HIS A 3 6.63 39.18 20.68
CA HIS A 3 7.41 39.58 19.49
C HIS A 3 6.65 39.00 18.29
N HIS A 4 5.70 39.71 17.63
CA HIS A 4 5.87 40.87 16.74
C HIS A 4 6.96 40.67 15.67
N VAL A 5 6.63 39.86 14.67
CA VAL A 5 7.29 39.83 13.35
C VAL A 5 6.61 40.89 12.47
N PRO A 6 7.32 41.88 11.92
CA PRO A 6 6.70 42.92 11.12
C PRO A 6 6.47 42.44 9.68
N ARG A 7 5.19 42.40 9.28
CA ARG A 7 4.78 42.41 7.87
C ARG A 7 5.12 43.78 7.25
N ARG A 8 6.03 43.83 6.28
CA ARG A 8 6.17 45.01 5.42
C ARG A 8 5.19 44.92 4.25
N ARG A 9 4.28 45.89 4.18
CA ARG A 9 3.38 46.15 3.07
C ARG A 9 4.13 46.83 1.93
N LEU A 10 3.71 46.46 0.71
CA LEU A 10 3.81 47.24 -0.52
C LEU A 10 3.48 48.72 -0.26
N ALA A 11 4.33 49.61 -0.78
CA ALA A 11 3.96 50.98 -1.11
C ALA A 11 4.63 51.36 -2.43
N ALA A 12 3.77 51.75 -3.36
CA ALA A 12 4.00 52.29 -4.69
C ALA A 12 5.23 53.20 -4.86
N ILE A 13 5.96 52.98 -5.96
CA ILE A 13 6.64 54.05 -6.69
C ILE A 13 6.08 54.06 -8.10
N THR A 14 5.27 55.07 -8.37
CA THR A 14 4.77 55.43 -9.70
C THR A 14 5.76 56.40 -10.34
N ALA A 15 6.07 56.15 -11.61
CA ALA A 15 6.57 57.10 -12.61
C ALA A 15 8.01 57.62 -12.50
N VAL A 16 8.92 56.94 -13.20
CA VAL A 16 9.77 57.60 -14.22
C VAL A 16 9.61 56.82 -15.52
N ALA A 17 8.65 57.25 -16.33
CA ALA A 17 8.56 56.89 -17.74
C ALA A 17 9.51 57.78 -18.54
N ALA A 18 10.04 57.24 -19.64
CA ALA A 18 10.93 57.85 -20.63
C ALA A 18 12.40 57.97 -20.21
N VAL A 19 13.20 56.93 -20.52
CA VAL A 19 14.21 56.90 -21.60
C VAL A 19 14.85 55.50 -21.56
N ALA A 20 14.28 54.56 -22.32
CA ALA A 20 14.93 53.31 -22.77
C ALA A 20 13.99 52.65 -23.80
N ALA A 21 13.53 53.43 -24.78
CA ALA A 21 12.88 52.91 -25.97
C ALA A 21 13.91 52.97 -27.09
N SER A 22 14.66 51.88 -27.28
CA SER A 22 15.27 51.45 -28.55
C SER A 22 16.12 50.20 -28.30
N LEU A 23 15.86 49.16 -29.09
CA LEU A 23 16.51 47.83 -29.12
C LEU A 23 16.02 46.76 -28.12
N CYS A 24 14.69 46.60 -28.02
CA CYS A 24 14.12 45.26 -27.93
C CYS A 24 13.44 44.97 -29.27
N ILE A 25 14.16 44.32 -30.18
CA ILE A 25 13.48 43.60 -31.27
C ILE A 25 12.78 42.45 -30.57
N ALA A 26 11.45 42.54 -30.50
CA ALA A 26 10.61 41.42 -30.17
C ALA A 26 10.96 40.28 -31.13
N VAL A 27 11.62 39.24 -30.62
CA VAL A 27 11.47 37.91 -31.20
C VAL A 27 9.98 37.65 -31.13
N PRO A 28 9.27 37.49 -32.26
CA PRO A 28 7.88 37.10 -32.20
C PRO A 28 7.84 35.82 -31.39
N ALA A 29 6.92 35.74 -30.42
CA ALA A 29 6.44 34.46 -29.95
C ALA A 29 6.15 33.65 -31.21
N SER A 30 7.01 32.66 -31.49
CA SER A 30 6.74 31.63 -32.47
C SER A 30 5.31 31.23 -32.22
N ALA A 31 4.45 31.42 -33.22
CA ALA A 31 3.05 31.08 -33.15
C ALA A 31 2.96 29.73 -32.42
N ALA A 32 2.19 29.70 -31.32
CA ALA A 32 1.86 28.44 -30.68
C ALA A 32 1.52 27.46 -31.80
N PRO A 33 2.20 26.30 -31.89
CA PRO A 33 1.84 25.32 -32.90
C PRO A 33 0.34 25.12 -32.75
N SER A 34 -0.39 25.33 -33.85
CA SER A 34 -1.82 25.06 -33.92
C SER A 34 -2.10 23.75 -33.18
N ALA A 35 -3.03 23.80 -32.21
CA ALA A 35 -3.29 22.70 -31.28
C ALA A 35 -3.17 21.35 -32.00
N PRO A 36 -2.22 20.47 -31.59
CA PRO A 36 -2.09 19.18 -32.23
C PRO A 36 -3.43 18.47 -32.04
N THR A 37 -4.06 18.11 -33.15
CA THR A 37 -5.27 17.28 -33.14
C THR A 37 -5.02 16.07 -32.26
N THR A 38 -5.86 15.89 -31.24
CA THR A 38 -5.87 14.79 -30.25
C THR A 38 -6.20 13.42 -30.86
N ALA A 39 -5.86 13.19 -32.12
CA ALA A 39 -6.10 11.93 -32.78
C ALA A 39 -4.97 10.97 -32.41
N VAL A 40 -5.27 9.98 -31.56
CA VAL A 40 -4.48 8.74 -31.54
C VAL A 40 -4.51 8.21 -32.98
N SER A 41 -3.35 8.15 -33.63
CA SER A 41 -3.26 7.73 -35.02
C SER A 41 -3.65 6.25 -35.12
N ALA A 42 -4.90 6.00 -35.48
CA ALA A 42 -5.33 4.68 -35.91
C ALA A 42 -4.88 4.53 -37.37
N ASN A 43 -3.77 3.83 -37.62
CA ASN A 43 -3.41 3.42 -38.97
C ASN A 43 -3.65 1.93 -39.19
N SER A 44 -4.17 1.63 -40.38
CA SER A 44 -4.47 0.30 -40.90
C SER A 44 -3.24 -0.60 -40.91
N ALA A 45 -3.48 -1.91 -40.79
CA ALA A 45 -2.50 -3.00 -40.73
C ALA A 45 -1.62 -3.18 -42.00
N ALA A 46 -0.97 -2.12 -42.47
CA ALA A 46 0.19 -2.21 -43.35
C ALA A 46 1.42 -1.98 -42.48
N ALA A 47 2.38 -2.90 -42.53
CA ALA A 47 3.68 -2.72 -41.89
C ALA A 47 4.26 -1.39 -42.37
N ALA A 48 4.34 -0.39 -41.48
CA ALA A 48 5.16 0.79 -41.73
C ALA A 48 6.59 0.27 -41.93
N ASN A 49 7.17 0.51 -43.11
CA ASN A 49 8.55 0.13 -43.38
C ASN A 49 9.41 0.86 -42.35
N SER A 50 9.98 0.13 -41.38
CA SER A 50 10.86 0.72 -40.38
C SER A 50 12.07 1.33 -41.10
N VAL A 51 12.18 2.64 -41.07
CA VAL A 51 13.34 3.35 -41.61
C VAL A 51 14.48 3.26 -40.61
N SER A 52 15.65 2.85 -41.08
CA SER A 52 16.89 2.82 -40.31
C SER A 52 18.03 3.14 -41.28
N LEU A 53 18.28 4.42 -41.48
CA LEU A 53 19.34 4.92 -42.35
C LEU A 53 20.51 5.38 -41.49
N ASP A 54 21.62 4.68 -41.60
CA ASP A 54 22.90 5.07 -40.99
C ASP A 54 23.56 6.17 -41.84
N LEU A 55 23.95 7.26 -41.19
CA LEU A 55 24.63 8.42 -41.78
C LEU A 55 26.01 8.65 -41.16
N ALA A 56 26.52 7.71 -40.36
CA ALA A 56 27.90 7.75 -39.91
C ALA A 56 28.87 7.61 -41.10
N GLY A 57 30.02 8.29 -41.03
CA GLY A 57 31.04 8.26 -42.06
C GLY A 57 31.60 9.65 -42.36
N THR A 58 31.88 9.91 -43.63
CA THR A 58 32.53 11.16 -44.07
C THR A 58 31.50 12.26 -44.30
N TRP A 59 31.66 13.37 -43.58
CA TRP A 59 30.87 14.60 -43.69
C TRP A 59 31.76 15.75 -44.17
N LYS A 60 31.14 16.82 -44.67
CA LYS A 60 31.81 18.10 -44.93
C LYS A 60 31.83 18.95 -43.66
N PHE A 61 32.92 19.67 -43.44
CA PHE A 61 33.08 20.56 -42.29
C PHE A 61 33.71 21.91 -42.64
N ALA A 62 33.22 22.98 -42.01
CA ALA A 62 33.84 24.30 -42.04
C ALA A 62 33.69 25.03 -40.70
N LYS A 63 34.68 25.87 -40.38
CA LYS A 63 34.62 26.80 -39.23
C LYS A 63 33.92 28.09 -39.63
N GLY A 64 33.39 28.79 -38.63
CA GLY A 64 32.67 30.04 -38.79
C GLY A 64 31.15 29.86 -38.71
N ASP A 65 30.44 30.98 -38.78
CA ASP A 65 29.00 31.03 -38.53
C ASP A 65 28.26 31.74 -39.66
N ASP A 66 27.97 31.04 -40.74
CA ASP A 66 27.19 31.57 -41.86
C ASP A 66 25.88 30.78 -42.01
N PRO A 67 24.72 31.41 -41.74
CA PRO A 67 23.42 30.74 -41.86
C PRO A 67 23.11 30.18 -43.26
N SER A 68 23.77 30.67 -44.33
CA SER A 68 23.59 30.13 -45.68
C SER A 68 24.06 28.67 -45.79
N TYR A 69 24.90 28.21 -44.86
CA TYR A 69 25.35 26.83 -44.76
C TYR A 69 24.25 25.84 -44.38
N ALA A 70 23.06 26.28 -44.00
CA ALA A 70 21.91 25.39 -43.85
C ALA A 70 21.25 25.04 -45.20
N SER A 71 21.46 25.85 -46.24
CA SER A 71 20.75 25.71 -47.53
C SER A 71 21.16 24.44 -48.27
N PRO A 72 20.20 23.68 -48.87
CA PRO A 72 20.53 22.54 -49.71
C PRO A 72 21.27 22.93 -50.99
N ASP A 73 21.09 24.17 -51.47
CA ASP A 73 21.72 24.68 -52.71
C ASP A 73 23.15 25.22 -52.51
N PHE A 74 23.66 25.23 -51.28
CA PHE A 74 25.00 25.74 -50.98
C PHE A 74 26.09 24.77 -51.47
N ASP A 75 27.11 25.31 -52.15
CA ASP A 75 28.26 24.55 -52.66
C ASP A 75 29.32 24.39 -51.56
N ASP A 76 29.35 23.21 -50.94
CA ASP A 76 30.33 22.83 -49.91
C ASP A 76 31.54 22.05 -50.49
N SER A 77 31.75 22.07 -51.82
CA SER A 77 32.88 21.36 -52.45
C SER A 77 34.26 21.80 -51.97
N ALA A 78 34.37 23.04 -51.46
CA ALA A 78 35.60 23.59 -50.89
C ALA A 78 35.81 23.24 -49.42
N TRP A 79 34.83 22.61 -48.75
CA TRP A 79 34.91 22.25 -47.34
C TRP A 79 35.79 21.02 -47.14
N GLN A 80 36.40 20.93 -45.96
CA GLN A 80 37.20 19.79 -45.58
C GLN A 80 36.32 18.59 -45.23
N ASP A 81 36.84 17.39 -45.44
CA ASP A 81 36.20 16.16 -44.99
C ASP A 81 36.48 15.92 -43.51
N ILE A 82 35.49 15.39 -42.80
CA ILE A 82 35.59 14.98 -41.39
C ILE A 82 34.86 13.65 -41.18
N THR A 83 35.32 12.84 -40.25
CA THR A 83 34.62 11.61 -39.83
C THR A 83 33.61 11.93 -38.72
N VAL A 84 32.38 11.45 -38.88
CA VAL A 84 31.28 11.60 -37.92
C VAL A 84 30.65 10.23 -37.62
N PRO A 85 30.50 9.84 -36.34
CA PRO A 85 31.15 10.46 -35.19
C PRO A 85 32.68 10.29 -35.27
N GLY A 86 33.42 11.16 -34.60
CA GLY A 86 34.88 11.15 -34.60
C GLY A 86 35.46 11.93 -33.41
N ASP A 87 36.77 11.93 -33.25
CA ASP A 87 37.48 12.58 -32.13
C ASP A 87 37.54 14.12 -32.21
N GLY A 88 36.82 14.72 -33.16
CA GLY A 88 36.77 16.17 -33.31
C GLY A 88 38.06 16.81 -33.84
N THR A 89 39.01 16.09 -34.44
CA THR A 89 40.39 16.57 -34.74
C THR A 89 40.62 17.76 -35.70
N PRO A 90 39.62 18.51 -36.21
CA PRO A 90 39.85 19.90 -36.61
C PRO A 90 39.17 20.95 -35.71
N PHE A 91 38.29 20.54 -34.82
CA PHE A 91 37.48 21.36 -33.92
C PHE A 91 37.89 21.25 -32.44
N ALA A 92 38.59 20.19 -32.03
CA ALA A 92 38.91 19.85 -30.64
C ALA A 92 39.70 20.91 -29.83
N ASP A 93 40.32 21.89 -30.49
CA ASP A 93 41.03 23.02 -29.86
C ASP A 93 40.45 24.38 -30.32
N TYR A 94 39.19 24.41 -30.76
CA TYR A 94 38.57 25.59 -31.37
C TYR A 94 37.23 25.97 -30.72
N ASP A 95 37.32 26.86 -29.76
CA ASP A 95 36.17 27.59 -29.21
C ASP A 95 35.54 28.48 -30.29
N GLY A 96 34.32 28.17 -30.72
CA GLY A 96 33.61 28.92 -31.75
C GLY A 96 32.60 28.09 -32.54
N PHE A 97 32.19 28.63 -33.70
CA PHE A 97 31.19 27.97 -34.55
C PHE A 97 31.82 27.03 -35.58
N GLY A 98 31.21 25.87 -35.74
CA GLY A 98 31.49 24.91 -36.78
C GLY A 98 30.22 24.44 -37.48
N TRP A 99 30.33 24.01 -38.73
CA TRP A 99 29.22 23.46 -39.49
C TRP A 99 29.61 22.11 -40.09
N TYR A 100 28.72 21.14 -39.94
CA TYR A 100 28.80 19.81 -40.54
C TYR A 100 27.72 19.69 -41.61
N ARG A 101 28.03 19.10 -42.76
CA ARG A 101 27.07 18.87 -43.85
C ARG A 101 27.22 17.48 -44.47
N LEU A 102 26.08 16.86 -44.80
CA LEU A 102 26.02 15.60 -45.54
C LEU A 102 24.84 15.60 -46.51
N THR A 103 25.07 15.17 -47.74
CA THR A 103 24.01 14.81 -48.69
C THR A 103 23.73 13.31 -48.66
N PHE A 104 22.45 12.93 -48.69
CA PHE A 104 22.00 11.55 -48.62
C PHE A 104 20.66 11.35 -49.31
N THR A 105 20.27 10.10 -49.60
CA THR A 105 18.98 9.77 -50.22
C THR A 105 18.06 9.06 -49.23
N LEU A 106 16.82 9.53 -49.11
CA LEU A 106 15.79 8.85 -48.33
C LEU A 106 14.95 7.92 -49.22
N PRO A 107 14.64 6.69 -48.79
CA PRO A 107 13.79 5.77 -49.58
C PRO A 107 12.38 6.35 -49.84
N ALA A 108 11.86 6.15 -51.06
CA ALA A 108 10.51 6.56 -51.49
C ALA A 108 9.35 5.75 -50.86
N GLY A 109 9.60 5.05 -49.76
CA GLY A 109 8.60 4.29 -49.02
C GLY A 109 8.57 4.65 -47.53
N ALA A 110 9.17 5.78 -47.18
CA ALA A 110 9.25 6.33 -45.83
C ALA A 110 8.15 7.39 -45.57
N GLU A 111 7.36 7.74 -46.58
CA GLU A 111 6.27 8.71 -46.49
C GLU A 111 5.25 8.28 -45.42
N GLY A 112 4.89 9.21 -44.53
CA GLY A 112 3.93 8.96 -43.45
C GLY A 112 4.49 8.16 -42.27
N THR A 113 5.79 7.87 -42.24
CA THR A 113 6.49 7.42 -41.03
C THR A 113 6.91 8.61 -40.18
N ASN A 114 6.80 8.50 -38.85
CA ASN A 114 7.38 9.49 -37.93
C ASN A 114 8.89 9.27 -37.90
N LEU A 115 9.64 10.19 -38.50
CA LEU A 115 11.10 10.12 -38.61
C LEU A 115 11.77 10.93 -37.48
N VAL A 116 12.93 10.47 -37.05
CA VAL A 116 13.78 11.08 -36.04
C VAL A 116 15.20 11.13 -36.59
N ALA A 117 15.82 12.31 -36.56
CA ALA A 117 17.23 12.47 -36.79
C ALA A 117 17.96 12.21 -35.47
N SER A 118 18.72 11.11 -35.42
CA SER A 118 19.66 10.88 -34.33
C SER A 118 20.99 11.50 -34.73
N LEU A 119 21.47 12.42 -33.91
CA LEU A 119 22.81 12.95 -34.05
C LEU A 119 23.74 12.43 -32.96
N GLY A 120 23.34 11.50 -32.10
CA GLY A 120 24.22 11.01 -31.04
C GLY A 120 24.64 12.14 -30.10
N PHE A 121 25.92 12.25 -29.77
CA PHE A 121 26.43 13.25 -28.81
C PHE A 121 27.33 14.27 -29.49
N LEU A 122 27.04 15.54 -29.22
CA LEU A 122 27.76 16.68 -29.75
C LEU A 122 28.13 17.63 -28.61
N ASP A 123 29.35 18.12 -28.68
CA ASP A 123 29.97 19.03 -27.73
C ASP A 123 30.11 20.43 -28.37
N ASP A 124 29.46 21.50 -27.91
CA ASP A 124 28.62 21.68 -26.70
C ASP A 124 27.13 21.95 -27.03
N VAL A 125 26.89 22.80 -28.03
CA VAL A 125 25.56 23.35 -28.40
C VAL A 125 25.32 23.21 -29.89
N ASP A 126 24.19 22.68 -30.31
CA ASP A 126 23.91 22.44 -31.73
C ASP A 126 22.55 22.96 -32.22
N GLU A 127 22.47 23.19 -33.52
CA GLU A 127 21.24 23.33 -34.28
C GLU A 127 21.32 22.49 -35.55
N ALA A 128 20.29 21.70 -35.83
CA ALA A 128 20.22 20.81 -36.97
C ALA A 128 19.18 21.27 -37.99
N PHE A 129 19.52 21.14 -39.26
CA PHE A 129 18.71 21.57 -40.40
C PHE A 129 18.62 20.45 -41.43
N LEU A 130 17.41 20.12 -41.86
CA LEU A 130 17.17 19.23 -43.00
C LEU A 130 16.63 20.05 -44.15
N ASN A 131 17.33 20.05 -45.29
CA ASN A 131 16.98 20.82 -46.49
C ASN A 131 16.74 22.32 -46.18
N GLY A 132 17.55 22.90 -45.29
CA GLY A 132 17.42 24.30 -44.85
C GLY A 132 16.35 24.56 -43.79
N GLN A 133 15.48 23.60 -43.48
CA GLN A 133 14.51 23.71 -42.40
C GLN A 133 15.13 23.23 -41.08
N ARG A 134 15.09 24.07 -40.04
CA ARG A 134 15.56 23.69 -38.71
C ARG A 134 14.68 22.56 -38.16
N ILE A 135 15.30 21.44 -37.78
CA ILE A 135 14.62 20.27 -37.23
C ILE A 135 14.84 20.12 -35.71
N GLY A 136 15.88 20.73 -35.16
CA GLY A 136 16.16 20.65 -33.73
C GLY A 136 17.40 21.42 -33.31
N GLY A 137 17.71 21.33 -32.03
CA GLY A 137 18.90 21.91 -31.42
C GLY A 137 18.84 21.78 -29.90
N SER A 138 19.99 21.66 -29.27
CA SER A 138 20.13 21.51 -27.82
C SER A 138 21.23 22.42 -27.28
N GLY A 139 21.02 22.89 -26.06
CA GLY A 139 21.81 23.93 -25.44
C GLY A 139 21.34 25.32 -25.84
N THR A 140 22.01 26.34 -25.32
CA THR A 140 21.72 27.74 -25.66
C THR A 140 22.89 28.32 -26.44
N MET A 141 22.64 28.88 -27.61
CA MET A 141 23.66 29.58 -28.40
C MET A 141 24.08 30.91 -27.72
N PRO A 142 25.28 31.45 -27.99
CA PRO A 142 25.73 32.75 -27.48
C PRO A 142 24.70 33.88 -27.69
N PRO A 143 24.66 34.91 -26.81
CA PRO A 143 25.66 35.25 -25.79
C PRO A 143 25.50 34.59 -24.41
N ALA A 144 24.40 33.88 -24.15
CA ALA A 144 24.15 33.18 -22.89
C ALA A 144 24.36 31.67 -23.08
N ALA A 145 25.56 31.29 -23.53
CA ALA A 145 25.81 29.94 -23.96
C ALA A 145 25.70 28.93 -22.80
N SER A 146 25.05 27.81 -23.05
CA SER A 146 24.86 26.73 -22.07
C SER A 146 25.02 25.40 -22.79
N SER A 147 26.04 24.66 -22.39
CA SER A 147 26.37 23.37 -22.96
C SER A 147 25.30 22.32 -22.69
N GLN A 148 25.16 21.39 -23.63
CA GLN A 148 24.44 20.14 -23.47
C GLN A 148 25.29 18.98 -24.01
N TRP A 149 26.62 18.98 -23.85
CA TRP A 149 27.51 17.99 -24.46
C TRP A 149 27.09 16.52 -24.19
N PHE A 150 26.56 16.27 -23.00
CA PHE A 150 26.08 14.97 -22.51
C PHE A 150 24.69 14.54 -22.98
N GLU A 151 23.93 15.37 -23.73
CA GLU A 151 22.60 14.98 -24.21
C GLU A 151 22.70 14.17 -25.49
N LYS A 152 21.96 13.07 -25.58
CA LYS A 152 21.75 12.43 -26.88
C LYS A 152 20.79 13.26 -27.73
N ARG A 153 21.22 13.65 -28.93
CA ARG A 153 20.39 14.42 -29.87
C ARG A 153 19.47 13.52 -30.66
N LEU A 154 18.18 13.63 -30.37
CA LEU A 154 17.10 12.99 -31.10
C LEU A 154 16.09 14.06 -31.49
N TYR A 155 16.08 14.44 -32.77
CA TYR A 155 15.20 15.50 -33.27
C TYR A 155 14.09 14.95 -34.14
N PRO A 156 12.82 15.25 -33.84
CA PRO A 156 11.72 14.87 -34.72
C PRO A 156 11.90 15.54 -36.07
N VAL A 157 11.76 14.77 -37.15
CA VAL A 157 11.86 15.29 -38.51
C VAL A 157 10.45 15.70 -38.96
N PRO A 158 10.20 16.97 -39.28
CA PRO A 158 8.91 17.42 -39.81
C PRO A 158 8.55 16.65 -41.08
N ALA A 159 7.27 16.28 -41.25
CA ALA A 159 6.84 15.44 -42.37
C ALA A 159 7.05 16.09 -43.76
N ASP A 160 7.17 17.41 -43.81
CA ASP A 160 7.39 18.22 -45.01
C ASP A 160 8.86 18.58 -45.28
N ALA A 161 9.76 18.30 -44.33
CA ALA A 161 11.19 18.61 -44.49
C ALA A 161 11.92 17.67 -45.48
N PRO A 162 11.66 16.34 -45.51
CA PRO A 162 12.36 15.42 -46.41
C PRO A 162 11.88 15.44 -47.87
N ASN A 163 12.83 15.28 -48.79
CA ASN A 163 12.59 14.87 -50.17
C ASN A 163 12.57 13.33 -50.24
N PHE A 164 11.39 12.73 -50.15
CA PHE A 164 11.26 11.27 -50.22
C PHE A 164 11.59 10.73 -51.62
N GLY A 165 12.40 9.68 -51.68
CA GLY A 165 12.90 9.11 -52.95
C GLY A 165 13.96 9.96 -53.65
N GLY A 166 14.41 11.04 -53.03
CA GLY A 166 15.36 12.00 -53.60
C GLY A 166 16.49 12.37 -52.65
N GLU A 167 17.34 13.29 -53.11
CA GLU A 167 18.48 13.81 -52.35
C GLU A 167 18.02 14.80 -51.27
N ASN A 168 18.68 14.71 -50.11
CA ASN A 168 18.46 15.52 -48.94
C ASN A 168 19.82 16.01 -48.41
N THR A 169 19.82 17.17 -47.77
CA THR A 169 20.98 17.74 -47.09
C THR A 169 20.70 17.87 -45.60
N LEU A 170 21.52 17.24 -44.76
CA LEU A 170 21.53 17.46 -43.32
C LEU A 170 22.71 18.37 -42.98
N ALA A 171 22.43 19.52 -42.38
CA ALA A 171 23.41 20.48 -41.90
C ALA A 171 23.30 20.63 -40.38
N VAL A 172 24.42 20.62 -39.67
CA VAL A 172 24.48 20.79 -38.21
C VAL A 172 25.42 21.94 -37.90
N ARG A 173 24.87 23.00 -37.33
CA ARG A 173 25.59 24.13 -36.76
C ARG A 173 25.94 23.80 -35.32
N LEU A 174 27.21 23.87 -34.97
CA LEU A 174 27.73 23.55 -33.65
C LEU A 174 28.44 24.79 -33.09
N TYR A 175 28.25 25.07 -31.81
CA TYR A 175 29.03 26.03 -31.05
C TYR A 175 29.77 25.29 -29.94
N ASP A 176 31.09 25.33 -30.01
CA ASP A 176 32.01 24.80 -29.01
C ASP A 176 32.43 25.92 -28.07
N MET A 177 32.29 25.67 -26.76
CA MET A 177 32.56 26.64 -25.72
C MET A 177 33.99 26.55 -25.26
N ASN A 178 34.30 25.63 -24.34
CA ASN A 178 35.62 25.48 -23.75
C ASN A 178 35.88 24.01 -23.43
N GLY A 179 37.05 23.50 -23.81
CA GLY A 179 37.41 22.11 -23.57
C GLY A 179 37.74 21.38 -24.86
N GLY A 180 37.30 20.12 -24.97
CA GLY A 180 37.25 19.44 -26.25
C GLY A 180 36.03 19.89 -27.04
N GLY A 181 35.91 19.45 -28.29
CA GLY A 181 34.82 19.87 -29.16
C GLY A 181 34.49 18.80 -30.20
N GLY A 182 33.26 18.86 -30.70
CA GLY A 182 32.86 18.13 -31.89
C GLY A 182 31.82 17.05 -31.67
N TRP A 183 31.80 16.10 -32.58
CA TRP A 183 30.73 15.11 -32.71
C TRP A 183 31.27 13.72 -32.36
N TYR A 184 31.25 13.40 -31.07
CA TYR A 184 32.11 12.36 -30.51
C TYR A 184 31.47 10.96 -30.42
N GLU A 185 30.14 10.87 -30.44
CA GLU A 185 29.46 9.56 -30.33
C GLU A 185 28.18 9.51 -31.17
N GLY A 186 27.87 8.32 -31.70
CA GLY A 186 26.68 8.03 -32.49
C GLY A 186 25.53 7.46 -31.66
N PRO A 187 24.53 6.81 -32.31
CA PRO A 187 24.39 6.66 -33.76
C PRO A 187 24.00 7.97 -34.45
N VAL A 188 24.48 8.15 -35.68
CA VAL A 188 24.17 9.29 -36.55
C VAL A 188 23.35 8.80 -37.71
N GLY A 189 22.11 9.26 -37.86
CA GLY A 189 21.21 8.71 -38.87
C GLY A 189 19.79 9.23 -38.85
N ILE A 190 18.99 8.77 -39.82
CA ILE A 190 17.54 9.00 -39.88
C ILE A 190 16.82 7.68 -39.59
N TYR A 191 16.06 7.68 -38.52
CA TYR A 191 15.38 6.50 -38.00
C TYR A 191 13.88 6.75 -37.92
N SER A 192 13.09 5.71 -38.15
CA SER A 192 11.69 5.73 -37.75
C SER A 192 11.58 5.76 -36.22
N LYS A 193 10.54 6.40 -35.67
CA LYS A 193 10.24 6.43 -34.24
C LYS A 193 10.15 5.02 -33.64
N ASP A 194 9.71 4.02 -34.41
CA ASP A 194 9.74 2.61 -34.03
C ASP A 194 11.16 2.05 -33.85
N ALA A 195 12.09 2.40 -34.76
CA ALA A 195 13.49 2.01 -34.65
C ALA A 195 14.18 2.71 -33.47
N VAL A 196 13.89 3.99 -33.22
CA VAL A 196 14.37 4.70 -32.02
C VAL A 196 13.84 4.04 -30.76
N ARG A 197 12.54 3.74 -30.71
CA ARG A 197 11.90 3.06 -29.57
C ARG A 197 12.59 1.73 -29.24
N ALA A 198 12.87 0.92 -30.24
CA ALA A 198 13.54 -0.37 -30.06
C ALA A 198 15.03 -0.22 -29.68
N ASN A 199 15.77 0.64 -30.39
CA ASN A 199 17.24 0.71 -30.26
C ASN A 199 17.72 1.60 -29.11
N VAL A 200 16.92 2.57 -28.68
CA VAL A 200 17.28 3.51 -27.60
C VAL A 200 16.62 3.12 -26.28
N TYR A 201 15.33 2.77 -26.32
CA TYR A 201 14.56 2.51 -25.10
C TYR A 201 14.33 1.02 -24.83
N GLY A 202 14.84 0.13 -25.70
CA GLY A 202 14.65 -1.32 -25.58
C GLY A 202 13.19 -1.76 -25.70
N ILE A 203 12.28 -0.87 -26.08
CA ILE A 203 10.84 -1.17 -26.17
C ILE A 203 10.59 -1.79 -27.54
N THR A 204 10.56 -3.12 -27.56
CA THR A 204 10.25 -3.92 -28.74
C THR A 204 8.77 -4.33 -28.72
N GLY A 205 8.12 -4.35 -29.88
CA GLY A 205 6.70 -4.67 -29.96
C GLY A 205 6.04 -4.22 -31.25
N ALA A 206 4.99 -4.93 -31.66
CA ALA A 206 4.17 -4.49 -32.79
C ALA A 206 3.28 -3.31 -32.38
N ARG A 207 2.93 -2.47 -33.37
CA ARG A 207 1.87 -1.47 -33.22
C ARG A 207 0.59 -2.13 -32.69
N ALA A 208 -0.04 -1.48 -31.73
CA ALA A 208 -1.30 -1.96 -31.19
C ALA A 208 -2.40 -1.92 -32.27
N THR A 209 -3.36 -2.85 -32.18
CA THR A 209 -4.51 -2.89 -33.08
C THR A 209 -5.38 -1.63 -32.90
N ALA A 210 -6.16 -1.27 -33.93
CA ALA A 210 -7.07 -0.12 -33.85
C ALA A 210 -8.02 -0.17 -32.64
N ALA A 211 -8.45 -1.37 -32.24
CA ALA A 211 -9.28 -1.57 -31.06
C ALA A 211 -8.53 -1.26 -29.75
N GLN A 212 -7.28 -1.73 -29.62
CA GLN A 212 -6.42 -1.42 -28.48
C GLN A 212 -6.10 0.07 -28.40
N SER A 213 -5.71 0.69 -29.52
CA SER A 213 -5.43 2.14 -29.57
C SER A 213 -6.67 2.97 -29.21
N THR A 214 -7.86 2.55 -29.66
CA THR A 214 -9.13 3.19 -29.25
C THR A 214 -9.42 3.03 -27.76
N ALA A 215 -9.08 1.89 -27.17
CA ALA A 215 -9.25 1.66 -25.73
C ALA A 215 -8.30 2.54 -24.91
N VAL A 216 -7.03 2.63 -25.31
CA VAL A 216 -6.02 3.52 -24.70
C VAL A 216 -6.46 4.98 -24.80
N ALA A 217 -6.91 5.43 -25.98
CA ALA A 217 -7.40 6.78 -26.18
C ALA A 217 -8.49 7.16 -25.17
N LYS A 218 -9.39 6.22 -24.83
CA LYS A 218 -10.43 6.45 -23.81
C LYS A 218 -9.86 6.59 -22.39
N VAL A 219 -8.79 5.86 -22.06
CA VAL A 219 -8.12 5.98 -20.76
C VAL A 219 -7.49 7.37 -20.64
N LEU A 220 -6.70 7.80 -21.63
CA LEU A 220 -6.06 9.11 -21.66
C LEU A 220 -7.10 10.25 -21.62
N GLU A 221 -8.19 10.14 -22.39
CA GLU A 221 -9.27 11.13 -22.37
C GLU A 221 -10.01 11.16 -21.03
N THR A 222 -10.14 10.02 -20.34
CA THR A 222 -10.71 9.97 -18.99
C THR A 222 -9.83 10.70 -17.99
N GLN A 223 -8.51 10.49 -18.06
CA GLN A 223 -7.53 11.19 -17.23
C GLN A 223 -7.59 12.70 -17.47
N LYS A 224 -7.57 13.12 -18.73
CA LYS A 224 -7.67 14.52 -19.13
C LYS A 224 -8.94 15.19 -18.61
N LYS A 225 -10.11 14.57 -18.80
CA LYS A 225 -11.39 15.09 -18.31
C LYS A 225 -11.44 15.17 -16.79
N ALA A 226 -10.90 14.18 -16.09
CA ALA A 226 -10.87 14.15 -14.64
C ALA A 226 -10.09 15.34 -14.08
N LEU A 227 -8.89 15.62 -14.61
CA LEU A 227 -8.07 16.75 -14.17
C LEU A 227 -8.68 18.11 -14.56
N ALA A 228 -9.25 18.23 -15.76
CA ALA A 228 -9.94 19.45 -16.18
C ALA A 228 -11.19 19.74 -15.31
N ALA A 229 -11.84 18.70 -14.77
CA ALA A 229 -13.00 18.82 -13.88
C ALA A 229 -12.63 18.98 -12.39
N GLY A 230 -11.34 18.95 -12.04
CA GLY A 230 -10.89 19.00 -10.65
C GLY A 230 -11.09 17.68 -9.87
N ASP A 231 -11.41 16.57 -10.54
CA ASP A 231 -11.71 15.28 -9.92
C ASP A 231 -10.48 14.36 -9.93
N VAL A 232 -9.57 14.60 -8.98
CA VAL A 232 -8.35 13.79 -8.82
C VAL A 232 -8.69 12.32 -8.52
N ASP A 233 -9.79 12.03 -7.82
CA ASP A 233 -10.17 10.65 -7.51
C ASP A 233 -10.63 9.88 -8.76
N ALA A 234 -11.27 10.55 -9.73
CA ALA A 234 -11.57 9.97 -11.03
C ALA A 234 -10.30 9.67 -11.83
N TYR A 235 -9.28 10.55 -11.78
CA TYR A 235 -7.97 10.27 -12.36
C TYR A 235 -7.31 9.05 -11.70
N LEU A 236 -7.26 9.00 -10.38
CA LEU A 236 -6.63 7.89 -9.65
C LEU A 236 -7.32 6.53 -9.86
N LYS A 237 -8.60 6.53 -10.24
CA LYS A 237 -9.31 5.30 -10.63
C LYS A 237 -8.82 4.71 -11.95
N THR A 238 -8.17 5.48 -12.82
CA THR A 238 -7.56 4.96 -14.05
C THR A 238 -6.19 4.33 -13.79
N LEU A 239 -5.59 4.54 -12.62
CA LEU A 239 -4.34 3.91 -12.23
C LEU A 239 -4.59 2.55 -11.56
N ASP A 240 -3.66 1.62 -11.72
CA ASP A 240 -3.64 0.36 -10.99
C ASP A 240 -3.38 0.58 -9.49
N LYS A 241 -3.58 -0.45 -8.65
CA LYS A 241 -3.22 -0.40 -7.23
C LYS A 241 -1.70 -0.35 -7.04
N GLY A 242 -0.95 -1.10 -7.85
CA GLY A 242 0.50 -1.15 -7.83
C GLY A 242 1.18 -0.07 -8.68
N TYR A 243 0.46 0.98 -9.09
CA TYR A 243 1.00 1.99 -10.01
C TYR A 243 2.33 2.56 -9.51
N PHE A 244 3.35 2.49 -10.37
CA PHE A 244 4.66 3.09 -10.15
C PHE A 244 5.24 3.57 -11.48
N HIS A 245 5.41 4.89 -11.63
CA HIS A 245 5.93 5.49 -12.86
C HIS A 245 6.96 6.55 -12.51
N ASP A 246 8.21 6.39 -12.97
CA ASP A 246 9.32 7.33 -12.72
C ASP A 246 9.34 7.83 -11.27
N GLY A 247 9.49 6.90 -10.31
CA GLY A 247 9.57 7.22 -8.88
C GLY A 247 8.24 7.52 -8.18
N ARG A 248 7.12 7.60 -8.92
CA ARG A 248 5.83 7.99 -8.35
C ARG A 248 4.94 6.80 -8.11
N SER A 249 4.73 6.46 -6.84
CA SER A 249 3.62 5.59 -6.45
C SER A 249 2.28 6.28 -6.68
N LYS A 250 1.21 5.49 -6.67
CA LYS A 250 -0.17 6.01 -6.74
C LYS A 250 -0.44 7.07 -5.67
N GLU A 251 0.06 6.85 -4.46
CA GLU A 251 -0.10 7.75 -3.33
C GLU A 251 0.66 9.06 -3.54
N ARG A 252 1.89 9.00 -4.07
CA ARG A 252 2.66 10.21 -4.40
C ARG A 252 1.97 11.03 -5.48
N ARG A 253 1.57 10.40 -6.59
CA ARG A 253 0.84 11.07 -7.67
C ARG A 253 -0.48 11.68 -7.19
N ALA A 254 -1.17 11.01 -6.26
CA ALA A 254 -2.38 11.53 -5.63
C ALA A 254 -2.13 12.79 -4.79
N ARG A 255 -1.00 12.88 -4.07
CA ARG A 255 -0.62 14.09 -3.32
C ARG A 255 -0.31 15.24 -4.27
N GLU A 256 0.59 15.02 -5.23
CA GLU A 256 1.01 16.02 -6.22
C GLU A 256 -0.19 16.66 -6.92
N LEU A 257 -1.06 15.83 -7.51
CA LEU A 257 -2.23 16.32 -8.25
C LEU A 257 -3.19 17.10 -7.34
N ARG A 258 -3.36 16.70 -6.08
CA ARG A 258 -4.23 17.43 -5.14
C ARG A 258 -3.62 18.76 -4.71
N ASP A 259 -2.31 18.80 -4.50
CA ASP A 259 -1.60 20.03 -4.14
C ASP A 259 -1.64 21.03 -5.31
N TRP A 260 -1.34 20.58 -6.53
CA TRP A 260 -1.47 21.40 -7.74
C TRP A 260 -2.92 21.85 -7.98
N MET A 261 -3.91 20.97 -7.73
CA MET A 261 -5.32 21.34 -7.87
C MET A 261 -5.76 22.39 -6.83
N LYS A 262 -5.20 22.34 -5.62
CA LYS A 262 -5.50 23.32 -4.57
C LYS A 262 -5.01 24.72 -4.95
N GLU A 263 -3.89 24.80 -5.65
CA GLU A 263 -3.29 26.03 -6.14
C GLU A 263 -3.97 26.54 -7.43
N SER A 264 -4.16 25.63 -8.40
CA SER A 264 -4.63 25.97 -9.75
C SER A 264 -6.15 25.94 -9.93
N GLY A 265 -6.88 25.18 -9.10
CA GLY A 265 -8.33 24.93 -9.22
C GLY A 265 -8.72 23.99 -10.37
N SER A 266 -7.99 24.01 -11.49
CA SER A 266 -8.12 23.06 -12.59
C SER A 266 -6.75 22.75 -13.20
N LEU A 267 -6.56 21.56 -13.76
CA LEU A 267 -5.31 21.19 -14.43
C LEU A 267 -5.57 20.75 -15.87
N THR A 268 -4.70 21.13 -16.78
CA THR A 268 -4.72 20.69 -18.18
C THR A 268 -3.65 19.63 -18.40
N LEU A 269 -4.09 18.41 -18.69
CA LEU A 269 -3.22 17.33 -19.15
C LEU A 269 -3.23 17.27 -20.69
N ALA A 270 -2.04 17.30 -21.27
CA ALA A 270 -1.83 17.19 -22.70
C ALA A 270 -0.94 15.99 -23.00
N ASP A 271 -1.40 15.13 -23.91
CA ASP A 271 -0.63 14.05 -24.52
C ASP A 271 -0.52 14.38 -26.02
N SER A 272 0.68 14.28 -26.58
CA SER A 272 0.95 14.57 -28.00
C SER A 272 1.86 13.51 -28.61
N GLU A 273 1.77 13.35 -29.94
CA GLU A 273 2.51 12.31 -30.69
C GLU A 273 2.25 10.89 -30.18
N VAL A 274 1.02 10.64 -29.73
CA VAL A 274 0.61 9.39 -29.07
C VAL A 274 0.71 8.21 -30.03
N GLU A 275 1.53 7.26 -29.64
CA GLU A 275 1.74 5.99 -30.33
C GLU A 275 1.59 4.82 -29.36
N VAL A 276 0.87 3.77 -29.75
CA VAL A 276 0.62 2.61 -28.88
C VAL A 276 1.28 1.37 -29.47
N VAL A 277 2.09 0.69 -28.65
CA VAL A 277 2.72 -0.60 -28.97
C VAL A 277 2.34 -1.66 -27.96
N THR A 278 2.38 -2.92 -28.39
CA THR A 278 2.17 -4.06 -27.48
C THR A 278 3.52 -4.52 -26.96
N GLY A 279 3.75 -4.40 -25.66
CA GLY A 279 4.97 -4.87 -25.00
C GLY A 279 5.02 -6.40 -24.90
N GLU A 280 6.19 -6.95 -24.56
CA GLU A 280 6.46 -8.40 -24.54
C GLU A 280 5.54 -9.20 -23.59
N ASN A 281 5.11 -8.58 -22.48
CA ASN A 281 4.19 -9.17 -21.52
C ASN A 281 2.70 -8.97 -21.88
N GLY A 282 2.41 -8.43 -23.07
CA GLY A 282 1.05 -8.12 -23.53
C GLY A 282 0.48 -6.80 -22.98
N SER A 283 1.26 -6.01 -22.23
CA SER A 283 0.87 -4.64 -21.85
C SER A 283 0.81 -3.71 -23.08
N LEU A 284 0.03 -2.64 -22.97
CA LEU A 284 -0.03 -1.58 -23.96
C LEU A 284 0.88 -0.45 -23.50
N ILE A 285 1.94 -0.18 -24.24
CA ILE A 285 2.88 0.90 -23.97
C ILE A 285 2.50 2.09 -24.83
N VAL A 286 2.31 3.24 -24.21
CA VAL A 286 1.94 4.51 -24.82
C VAL A 286 3.18 5.40 -24.85
N ASP A 287 3.73 5.61 -26.03
CA ASP A 287 4.78 6.59 -26.31
C ASP A 287 4.10 7.93 -26.59
N THR A 288 4.30 8.90 -25.71
CA THR A 288 3.64 10.21 -25.75
C THR A 288 4.53 11.28 -25.15
N ASN A 289 4.42 12.51 -25.66
CA ASN A 289 4.93 13.68 -24.95
C ASN A 289 3.82 14.21 -24.04
N ARG A 290 4.00 14.06 -22.73
CA ARG A 290 3.00 14.39 -21.71
C ARG A 290 3.39 15.65 -20.94
N ALA A 291 2.43 16.56 -20.78
CA ALA A 291 2.57 17.78 -19.98
C ALA A 291 1.37 18.01 -19.07
N ILE A 292 1.58 18.63 -17.92
CA ILE A 292 0.53 19.08 -17.00
C ILE A 292 0.75 20.56 -16.69
N THR A 293 -0.25 21.37 -17.03
CA THR A 293 -0.24 22.83 -16.86
C THR A 293 -1.44 23.30 -16.04
N GLY A 294 -1.33 24.50 -15.48
CA GLY A 294 -2.38 25.12 -14.68
C GLY A 294 -2.05 26.58 -14.42
N THR A 295 -2.44 27.09 -13.25
CA THR A 295 -2.11 28.43 -12.78
C THR A 295 -1.54 28.41 -11.38
N ARG A 296 -0.52 29.23 -11.12
CA ARG A 296 0.04 29.51 -9.80
C ARG A 296 -0.06 31.01 -9.55
N ASP A 297 -0.61 31.39 -8.40
CA ASP A 297 -0.90 32.79 -8.06
C ASP A 297 -1.71 33.56 -9.12
N GLY A 298 -2.53 32.84 -9.90
CA GLY A 298 -3.35 33.39 -10.99
C GLY A 298 -2.64 33.50 -12.34
N GLU A 299 -1.36 33.19 -12.43
CA GLU A 299 -0.57 33.20 -13.67
C GLU A 299 -0.37 31.79 -14.23
N PRO A 300 -0.27 31.61 -15.57
CA PRO A 300 0.00 30.30 -16.17
C PRO A 300 1.28 29.66 -15.62
N TYR A 301 1.19 28.39 -15.24
CA TYR A 301 2.31 27.65 -14.66
C TYR A 301 2.37 26.21 -15.19
N THR A 302 3.59 25.71 -15.37
CA THR A 302 3.87 24.36 -15.86
C THR A 302 4.31 23.49 -14.70
N TYR A 303 3.41 22.65 -14.21
CA TYR A 303 3.68 21.71 -13.11
C TYR A 303 4.50 20.51 -13.55
N GLN A 304 4.22 20.02 -14.76
CA GLN A 304 4.99 18.97 -15.40
C GLN A 304 5.31 19.44 -16.83
N PRO A 305 6.58 19.79 -17.14
CA PRO A 305 6.96 20.15 -18.49
C PRO A 305 6.73 19.00 -19.46
N ALA A 306 6.57 19.33 -20.74
CA ALA A 306 6.42 18.32 -21.78
C ALA A 306 7.70 17.49 -21.88
N SER A 307 7.59 16.21 -21.56
CA SER A 307 8.66 15.24 -21.73
C SER A 307 8.13 13.98 -22.39
N GLN A 308 8.99 13.27 -23.11
CA GLN A 308 8.65 11.96 -23.62
C GLN A 308 8.45 11.00 -22.45
N GLN A 309 7.38 10.22 -22.52
CA GLN A 309 6.96 9.28 -21.49
C GLN A 309 6.51 7.98 -22.15
N PHE A 310 6.80 6.87 -21.49
CA PHE A 310 6.30 5.55 -21.87
C PHE A 310 5.31 5.09 -20.79
N LEU A 311 4.01 5.27 -21.04
CA LEU A 311 2.97 4.89 -20.08
C LEU A 311 2.59 3.43 -20.31
N HIS A 312 2.57 2.62 -19.28
CA HIS A 312 2.17 1.22 -19.39
C HIS A 312 0.72 1.05 -18.93
N ILE A 313 -0.11 0.43 -19.77
CA ILE A 313 -1.52 0.15 -19.50
C ILE A 313 -1.75 -1.36 -19.61
N ASP A 314 -2.35 -1.94 -18.56
CA ASP A 314 -2.75 -3.34 -18.59
C ASP A 314 -3.88 -3.55 -19.61
N ALA A 315 -3.65 -4.46 -20.57
CA ALA A 315 -4.55 -4.65 -21.70
C ALA A 315 -5.94 -5.20 -21.32
N THR A 316 -6.08 -5.78 -20.12
CA THR A 316 -7.33 -6.40 -19.65
C THR A 316 -8.17 -5.42 -18.82
N THR A 317 -7.54 -4.81 -17.83
CA THR A 317 -8.17 -3.90 -16.87
C THR A 317 -8.25 -2.47 -17.39
N LEU A 318 -7.46 -2.13 -18.41
CA LEU A 318 -7.31 -0.77 -18.96
C LEU A 318 -6.93 0.25 -17.88
N ARG A 319 -6.09 -0.17 -16.95
CA ARG A 319 -5.51 0.68 -15.91
C ARG A 319 -4.03 0.93 -16.21
N GLU A 320 -3.59 2.16 -15.98
CA GLU A 320 -2.18 2.52 -16.07
C GLU A 320 -1.43 1.90 -14.88
N THR A 321 -0.42 1.07 -15.18
CA THR A 321 0.44 0.42 -14.19
C THR A 321 1.70 1.22 -13.92
N GLY A 322 2.10 2.09 -14.85
CA GLY A 322 3.41 2.74 -14.81
C GLY A 322 4.54 1.82 -15.27
N ASN A 323 5.73 2.40 -15.46
CA ASN A 323 6.89 1.75 -16.07
C ASN A 323 7.83 1.04 -15.09
N ASP A 324 7.54 1.06 -13.79
CA ASP A 324 8.41 0.50 -12.74
C ASP A 324 9.87 0.99 -12.80
N SER A 325 10.11 2.16 -13.43
CA SER A 325 11.47 2.67 -13.63
C SER A 325 12.15 2.98 -12.31
N ARG A 326 13.38 2.51 -12.16
CA ARG A 326 14.24 2.81 -11.01
C ARG A 326 15.22 3.95 -11.29
N PHE A 327 15.38 4.35 -12.55
CA PHE A 327 16.26 5.43 -12.93
C PHE A 327 15.49 6.43 -13.80
N PHE A 328 15.35 7.67 -13.31
CA PHE A 328 14.48 8.67 -13.90
C PHE A 328 14.89 10.08 -13.46
N ARG A 329 14.41 11.08 -14.20
CA ARG A 329 14.61 12.50 -13.92
C ARG A 329 13.41 13.13 -13.24
N GLU A 330 13.68 14.03 -12.33
CA GLU A 330 12.68 14.85 -11.64
C GLU A 330 13.18 16.28 -11.44
N THR A 331 12.33 17.13 -10.89
CA THR A 331 12.68 18.50 -10.54
C THR A 331 12.30 18.82 -9.10
N VAL A 332 13.14 19.59 -8.41
CA VAL A 332 12.74 20.33 -7.21
C VAL A 332 12.17 21.67 -7.66
N ASP A 333 10.92 21.94 -7.32
CA ASP A 333 10.29 23.25 -7.54
C ASP A 333 10.84 24.21 -6.47
N SER A 334 11.85 25.01 -6.85
CA SER A 334 12.62 25.81 -5.89
C SER A 334 12.05 27.21 -5.71
N ASP A 335 11.65 27.53 -4.47
CA ASP A 335 11.26 28.89 -4.10
C ASP A 335 12.47 29.82 -4.07
N LEU A 336 13.64 29.30 -3.64
CA LEU A 336 14.89 30.06 -3.59
C LEU A 336 15.41 30.45 -4.98
N GLU A 337 15.35 29.56 -5.96
CA GLU A 337 15.76 29.87 -7.34
C GLU A 337 14.64 30.52 -8.16
N GLY A 338 13.38 30.41 -7.73
CA GLY A 338 12.21 30.90 -8.45
C GLY A 338 11.87 30.07 -9.71
N GLN A 339 12.50 28.91 -9.86
CA GLN A 339 12.34 28.01 -11.00
C GLN A 339 12.65 26.55 -10.59
N PRO A 340 12.11 25.55 -11.31
CA PRO A 340 12.44 24.16 -11.04
C PRO A 340 13.90 23.83 -11.39
N ARG A 341 14.55 23.03 -10.55
CA ARG A 341 15.88 22.46 -10.81
C ARG A 341 15.82 20.96 -11.00
N GLU A 342 16.43 20.45 -12.08
CA GLU A 342 16.44 19.03 -12.41
C GLU A 342 17.41 18.22 -11.52
N PHE A 343 17.09 16.97 -11.29
CA PHE A 343 17.97 15.96 -10.72
C PHE A 343 17.62 14.57 -11.26
N ALA A 344 18.61 13.70 -11.40
CA ALA A 344 18.39 12.29 -11.67
C ALA A 344 18.29 11.51 -10.36
N THR A 345 17.46 10.48 -10.36
CA THR A 345 17.22 9.61 -9.20
C THR A 345 17.43 8.17 -9.61
N TYR A 346 18.20 7.44 -8.82
CA TYR A 346 18.32 6.00 -8.88
C TYR A 346 17.75 5.35 -7.62
N LEU A 347 16.88 4.36 -7.80
CA LEU A 347 16.30 3.53 -6.77
C LEU A 347 16.91 2.13 -6.79
N PRO A 348 17.28 1.56 -5.63
CA PRO A 348 17.94 0.27 -5.59
C PRO A 348 17.01 -0.90 -5.98
N PRO A 349 17.54 -2.06 -6.37
CA PRO A 349 16.76 -3.19 -6.90
C PRO A 349 15.63 -3.66 -5.98
N SER A 350 15.85 -3.65 -4.67
CA SER A 350 14.80 -4.07 -3.73
C SER A 350 13.68 -3.05 -3.52
N TYR A 351 13.77 -1.82 -4.04
CA TYR A 351 12.83 -0.73 -3.74
C TYR A 351 11.37 -1.10 -4.03
N LEU A 352 11.09 -1.74 -5.16
CA LEU A 352 9.72 -2.12 -5.51
C LEU A 352 9.26 -3.40 -4.79
N SER A 353 10.18 -4.34 -4.54
CA SER A 353 9.86 -5.63 -3.91
C SER A 353 9.77 -5.56 -2.38
N GLN A 354 10.36 -4.54 -1.76
CA GLN A 354 10.37 -4.28 -0.33
C GLN A 354 9.72 -2.91 -0.02
N PRO A 355 8.37 -2.80 -0.11
CA PRO A 355 7.68 -1.51 -0.02
C PRO A 355 7.74 -0.86 1.38
N ASP A 356 8.10 -1.63 2.41
CA ASP A 356 8.25 -1.14 3.78
C ASP A 356 9.72 -0.82 4.14
N ARG A 357 10.67 -1.04 3.23
CA ARG A 357 12.11 -0.77 3.45
C ARG A 357 12.45 0.70 3.24
N GLU A 358 13.27 1.23 4.15
CA GLU A 358 13.95 2.52 4.07
C GLU A 358 15.42 2.34 3.65
N TYR A 359 16.00 3.35 3.01
CA TYR A 359 17.33 3.29 2.41
C TYR A 359 18.20 4.48 2.82
N PRO A 360 19.52 4.27 3.01
CA PRO A 360 20.46 5.39 3.04
C PRO A 360 20.47 6.10 1.68
N VAL A 361 20.94 7.35 1.69
CA VAL A 361 21.00 8.21 0.50
C VAL A 361 22.44 8.62 0.21
N VAL A 362 22.85 8.47 -1.03
CA VAL A 362 24.13 8.97 -1.55
C VAL A 362 23.83 10.08 -2.57
N TYR A 363 24.37 11.28 -2.34
CA TYR A 363 24.31 12.36 -3.32
C TYR A 363 25.57 12.32 -4.19
N LEU A 364 25.41 12.05 -5.48
CA LEU A 364 26.50 11.91 -6.46
C LEU A 364 26.58 13.17 -7.33
N LEU A 365 27.68 13.91 -7.17
CA LEU A 365 27.87 15.25 -7.72
C LEU A 365 28.79 15.24 -8.95
N HIS A 366 28.36 15.88 -10.03
CA HIS A 366 29.05 15.90 -11.32
C HIS A 366 30.24 16.87 -11.40
N GLY A 367 31.03 16.77 -12.48
CA GLY A 367 32.13 17.68 -12.80
C GLY A 367 31.68 19.04 -13.34
N ILE A 368 32.65 19.93 -13.60
CA ILE A 368 32.36 21.20 -14.30
C ILE A 368 31.83 20.90 -15.71
N ASN A 369 30.94 21.74 -16.23
CA ASN A 369 30.22 21.57 -17.49
C ASN A 369 29.28 20.35 -17.55
N GLY A 370 29.19 19.53 -16.49
CA GLY A 370 28.21 18.45 -16.37
C GLY A 370 26.83 18.93 -15.90
N GLY A 371 25.93 17.98 -15.67
CA GLY A 371 24.57 18.20 -15.17
C GLY A 371 23.90 16.90 -14.74
N SER A 372 22.65 16.94 -14.27
CA SER A 372 21.90 15.74 -13.86
C SER A 372 21.69 14.70 -14.97
N ARG A 373 21.84 15.08 -16.23
CA ARG A 373 21.59 14.19 -17.37
C ARG A 373 22.83 13.42 -17.82
N GLU A 374 24.00 13.82 -17.33
CA GLU A 374 25.28 13.20 -17.73
C GLU A 374 25.42 11.74 -17.29
N TRP A 375 24.54 11.29 -16.39
CA TRP A 375 24.59 9.95 -15.82
C TRP A 375 23.88 8.90 -16.68
N GLU A 376 22.91 9.32 -17.50
CA GLU A 376 22.22 8.45 -18.47
C GLU A 376 23.21 7.83 -19.48
N PRO A 377 24.04 8.60 -20.22
CA PRO A 377 24.99 8.02 -21.17
C PRO A 377 26.15 7.24 -20.53
N ARG A 378 26.31 7.32 -19.21
CA ARG A 378 27.31 6.55 -18.45
C ARG A 378 26.78 5.22 -17.94
N ASP A 379 25.53 4.87 -18.27
CA ASP A 379 24.83 3.69 -17.75
C ASP A 379 24.97 3.61 -16.22
N ILE A 380 24.83 4.75 -15.52
CA ILE A 380 25.14 4.82 -14.09
C ILE A 380 24.28 3.84 -13.28
N ASP A 381 23.05 3.59 -13.73
CA ASP A 381 22.11 2.69 -13.10
C ASP A 381 22.57 1.24 -13.20
N ASP A 382 23.16 0.83 -14.32
CA ASP A 382 23.81 -0.47 -14.49
C ASP A 382 25.09 -0.59 -13.66
N VAL A 383 25.89 0.49 -13.58
CA VAL A 383 27.07 0.55 -12.69
C VAL A 383 26.64 0.35 -11.24
N LEU A 384 25.62 1.08 -10.78
CA LEU A 384 25.05 0.98 -9.44
C LEU A 384 24.46 -0.42 -9.20
N ASP A 385 23.67 -0.97 -10.12
CA ASP A 385 23.19 -2.36 -10.06
C ASP A 385 24.35 -3.37 -9.88
N GLY A 386 25.48 -3.13 -10.56
CA GLY A 386 26.71 -3.89 -10.41
C GLY A 386 27.33 -3.80 -9.01
N LEU A 387 27.22 -2.65 -8.34
CA LEU A 387 27.69 -2.47 -6.95
C LEU A 387 26.88 -3.32 -5.97
N TRP A 388 25.56 -3.36 -6.10
CA TRP A 388 24.70 -4.10 -5.19
C TRP A 388 24.87 -5.61 -5.32
N LYS A 389 25.12 -6.10 -6.55
CA LYS A 389 25.47 -7.51 -6.81
C LYS A 389 26.76 -7.94 -6.10
N GLN A 390 27.63 -6.99 -5.72
CA GLN A 390 28.84 -7.25 -4.93
C GLN A 390 28.59 -7.26 -3.41
N GLY A 391 27.33 -7.12 -2.96
CA GLY A 391 26.96 -7.13 -1.55
C GLY A 391 27.16 -5.79 -0.85
N LEU A 392 27.29 -4.70 -1.61
CA LEU A 392 27.24 -3.34 -1.07
C LEU A 392 25.82 -3.00 -0.62
N ALA A 393 25.74 -2.17 0.43
CA ALA A 393 24.47 -1.71 0.97
C ALA A 393 23.72 -0.90 -0.09
N GLU A 394 22.52 -1.38 -0.44
CA GLU A 394 21.64 -0.67 -1.36
C GLU A 394 21.28 0.72 -0.83
N SER A 395 21.41 1.73 -1.68
CA SER A 395 21.12 3.13 -1.37
C SER A 395 20.31 3.77 -2.48
N ILE A 396 19.55 4.80 -2.13
CA ILE A 396 19.00 5.74 -3.12
C ILE A 396 20.14 6.67 -3.53
N VAL A 397 20.32 6.87 -4.83
CA VAL A 397 21.34 7.80 -5.35
C VAL A 397 20.66 8.99 -5.99
N ILE A 398 20.98 10.18 -5.50
CA ILE A 398 20.46 11.46 -6.00
C ILE A 398 21.57 12.20 -6.73
N MET A 399 21.31 12.60 -7.95
CA MET A 399 22.27 13.19 -8.88
C MET A 399 21.77 14.58 -9.30
N PRO A 400 21.99 15.60 -8.44
CA PRO A 400 21.46 16.93 -8.69
C PRO A 400 22.18 17.63 -9.84
N ASP A 401 21.45 18.45 -10.58
CA ASP A 401 22.05 19.39 -11.51
C ASP A 401 22.71 20.54 -10.73
N GLY A 402 24.03 20.49 -10.63
CA GLY A 402 24.92 21.50 -10.05
C GLY A 402 25.30 22.62 -11.01
N GLU A 403 25.02 22.49 -12.31
CA GLU A 403 25.61 23.30 -13.38
C GLU A 403 27.13 23.47 -13.16
N SER A 404 27.74 24.55 -13.65
CA SER A 404 29.13 24.91 -13.32
C SER A 404 29.22 25.87 -12.12
N LEU A 405 28.28 25.79 -11.15
CA LEU A 405 28.12 26.74 -10.05
C LEU A 405 28.99 26.45 -8.82
N TRP A 406 29.88 25.45 -8.90
CA TRP A 406 30.78 25.05 -7.81
C TRP A 406 30.04 24.73 -6.50
N TYR A 407 28.80 24.25 -6.58
CA TYR A 407 28.01 23.83 -5.41
C TYR A 407 27.89 24.96 -4.35
N SER A 408 27.79 26.20 -4.84
CA SER A 408 27.86 27.44 -4.08
C SER A 408 26.70 28.39 -4.41
N ASP A 409 26.32 29.24 -3.46
CA ASP A 409 25.40 30.34 -3.74
C ASP A 409 26.15 31.42 -4.52
N GLN A 410 25.61 31.82 -5.67
CA GLN A 410 26.24 32.82 -6.51
C GLN A 410 26.08 34.24 -5.94
N PRO A 411 27.08 35.12 -6.12
CA PRO A 411 27.04 36.49 -5.61
C PRO A 411 25.97 37.34 -6.31
N ASP A 412 25.74 38.55 -5.77
CA ASP A 412 24.92 39.60 -6.38
C ASP A 412 23.47 39.20 -6.74
N GLY A 413 22.89 38.25 -5.99
CA GLY A 413 21.54 37.76 -6.23
C GLY A 413 21.44 36.72 -7.35
N GLY A 414 22.56 36.11 -7.73
CA GLY A 414 22.59 34.94 -8.60
C GLY A 414 22.03 33.68 -7.92
N THR A 415 22.06 32.56 -8.64
CA THR A 415 21.48 31.28 -8.24
C THR A 415 21.95 30.83 -6.84
N PRO A 416 21.04 30.71 -5.85
CA PRO A 416 21.36 30.27 -4.49
C PRO A 416 21.41 28.73 -4.39
N TRP A 417 22.24 28.09 -5.23
CA TRP A 417 22.23 26.64 -5.42
C TRP A 417 22.50 25.85 -4.13
N ARG A 418 23.49 26.28 -3.35
CA ARG A 418 23.90 25.58 -2.12
C ARG A 418 22.81 25.64 -1.07
N SER A 419 22.19 26.80 -0.92
CA SER A 419 21.05 26.99 -0.04
C SER A 419 19.88 26.12 -0.49
N MET A 420 19.51 26.16 -1.78
CA MET A 420 18.45 25.32 -2.36
C MET A 420 18.70 23.84 -2.08
N PHE A 421 19.90 23.34 -2.37
CA PHE A 421 20.26 21.93 -2.16
C PHE A 421 20.04 21.51 -0.70
N LEU A 422 20.52 22.31 0.25
CA LEU A 422 20.46 21.99 1.67
C LEU A 422 19.06 22.15 2.27
N THR A 423 18.29 23.15 1.84
CA THR A 423 17.03 23.51 2.50
C THR A 423 15.77 23.09 1.76
N GLU A 424 15.87 22.74 0.48
CA GLU A 424 14.72 22.35 -0.35
C GLU A 424 14.90 20.93 -0.91
N MET A 425 16.03 20.64 -1.56
CA MET A 425 16.23 19.34 -2.21
C MET A 425 16.41 18.19 -1.20
N VAL A 426 17.31 18.30 -0.22
CA VAL A 426 17.49 17.23 0.79
C VAL A 426 16.17 16.92 1.52
N PRO A 427 15.40 17.92 2.00
CA PRO A 427 14.08 17.67 2.58
C PRO A 427 13.05 17.09 1.59
N LEU A 428 13.09 17.48 0.32
CA LEU A 428 12.22 16.88 -0.71
C LEU A 428 12.52 15.39 -0.87
N VAL A 429 13.79 15.01 -0.91
CA VAL A 429 14.22 13.62 -1.05
C VAL A 429 13.72 12.78 0.13
N ASP A 430 13.88 13.27 1.36
CA ASP A 430 13.39 12.59 2.57
C ASP A 430 11.85 12.52 2.62
N LYS A 431 11.16 13.51 2.06
CA LYS A 431 9.69 13.54 2.00
C LYS A 431 9.11 12.57 0.98
N GLU A 432 9.71 12.48 -0.21
CA GLU A 432 9.12 11.76 -1.35
C GLU A 432 9.64 10.32 -1.49
N TYR A 433 10.81 10.01 -0.92
CA TYR A 433 11.39 8.67 -0.95
C TYR A 433 11.46 8.04 0.45
N ARG A 434 11.60 6.71 0.50
CA ARG A 434 11.76 5.96 1.77
C ARG A 434 13.20 6.02 2.23
N THR A 435 13.60 7.13 2.82
CA THR A 435 14.99 7.37 3.25
C THR A 435 15.19 7.10 4.75
N LEU A 436 16.43 6.82 5.13
CA LEU A 436 16.90 6.94 6.51
C LEU A 436 17.41 8.37 6.71
N GLU A 437 16.60 9.25 7.32
CA GLU A 437 16.83 10.71 7.36
C GLU A 437 18.05 11.15 8.22
N GLY A 438 18.64 10.24 8.99
CA GLY A 438 19.78 10.53 9.87
C GLY A 438 21.07 10.83 9.11
N ARG A 439 21.91 11.74 9.64
CA ARG A 439 23.20 12.09 9.01
C ARG A 439 24.08 10.87 8.71
N ASP A 440 24.02 9.86 9.59
CA ASP A 440 24.85 8.66 9.51
C ASP A 440 24.40 7.72 8.37
N PHE A 441 23.29 8.04 7.69
CA PHE A 441 22.77 7.37 6.51
C PHE A 441 22.74 8.27 5.27
N ARG A 442 23.41 9.43 5.33
CA ARG A 442 23.48 10.40 4.23
C ARG A 442 24.93 10.66 3.85
N ALA A 443 25.28 10.30 2.62
CA ALA A 443 26.62 10.42 2.08
C ALA A 443 26.70 11.38 0.89
N LEU A 444 27.90 11.89 0.64
CA LEU A 444 28.24 12.70 -0.52
C LEU A 444 29.39 12.04 -1.26
N THR A 445 29.26 11.94 -2.57
CA THR A 445 30.34 11.53 -3.47
C THR A 445 30.33 12.47 -4.66
N GLY A 446 31.47 12.69 -5.30
CA GLY A 446 31.48 13.51 -6.50
C GLY A 446 32.80 13.49 -7.23
N VAL A 447 32.76 13.87 -8.49
CA VAL A 447 33.89 13.84 -9.42
C VAL A 447 34.36 15.25 -9.76
N SER A 448 35.67 15.52 -9.82
CA SER A 448 36.21 16.82 -10.24
C SER A 448 35.67 18.01 -9.41
N MET A 449 34.93 18.95 -10.01
CA MET A 449 34.17 19.99 -9.30
C MET A 449 33.19 19.40 -8.28
N GLY A 450 32.56 18.26 -8.59
CA GLY A 450 31.72 17.49 -7.68
C GLY A 450 32.48 16.92 -6.48
N GLY A 451 33.74 16.56 -6.65
CA GLY A 451 34.62 16.15 -5.54
C GLY A 451 34.87 17.30 -4.56
N PHE A 452 35.08 18.52 -5.09
CA PHE A 452 35.05 19.75 -4.29
C PHE A 452 33.70 19.91 -3.58
N GLY A 453 32.59 19.77 -4.32
CA GLY A 453 31.23 19.90 -3.81
C GLY A 453 30.95 18.98 -2.62
N ALA A 454 31.28 17.69 -2.77
CA ALA A 454 31.04 16.66 -1.75
C ALA A 454 31.77 17.01 -0.44
N TRP A 455 33.04 17.39 -0.52
CA TRP A 455 33.82 17.80 0.66
C TRP A 455 33.36 19.12 1.25
N SER A 456 33.15 20.13 0.40
CA SER A 456 32.73 21.46 0.82
C SER A 456 31.36 21.44 1.52
N LEU A 457 30.38 20.73 0.95
CA LEU A 457 29.06 20.51 1.52
C LEU A 457 29.14 19.72 2.82
N GLY A 458 29.81 18.57 2.81
CA GLY A 458 29.86 17.67 3.96
C GLY A 458 30.56 18.30 5.17
N LEU A 459 31.76 18.87 4.99
CA LEU A 459 32.54 19.46 6.08
C LEU A 459 31.85 20.70 6.69
N SER A 460 31.09 21.45 5.90
CA SER A 460 30.34 22.61 6.38
C SER A 460 29.03 22.23 7.06
N ASN A 461 28.51 21.03 6.81
CA ASN A 461 27.23 20.55 7.31
C ASN A 461 27.35 19.20 8.04
N PRO A 462 28.18 19.12 9.10
CA PRO A 462 28.40 17.87 9.85
C PRO A 462 27.13 17.37 10.56
N GLY A 463 26.06 18.16 10.62
CA GLY A 463 24.76 17.72 11.15
C GLY A 463 23.90 16.98 10.13
N MET A 464 24.24 17.05 8.83
CA MET A 464 23.45 16.47 7.73
C MET A 464 24.15 15.29 7.06
N PHE A 465 25.49 15.29 7.04
CA PHE A 465 26.30 14.28 6.36
C PHE A 465 27.39 13.71 7.28
N SER A 466 27.82 12.48 7.00
CA SER A 466 28.83 11.77 7.79
C SER A 466 29.80 10.91 6.95
N SER A 467 29.58 10.77 5.65
CA SER A 467 30.44 9.98 4.79
C SER A 467 30.68 10.73 3.48
N ILE A 468 31.94 10.99 3.14
CA ILE A 468 32.31 11.91 2.06
C ILE A 468 33.36 11.26 1.16
N ALA A 469 33.10 11.25 -0.15
CA ALA A 469 33.99 10.74 -1.17
C ALA A 469 34.31 11.81 -2.23
N SER A 470 35.53 11.77 -2.78
CA SER A 470 35.96 12.64 -3.88
C SER A 470 36.74 11.85 -4.92
N HIS A 471 36.25 11.83 -6.15
CA HIS A 471 36.90 11.19 -7.28
C HIS A 471 37.60 12.23 -8.16
N ILE A 472 38.90 12.07 -8.44
CA ILE A 472 39.72 13.04 -9.21
C ILE A 472 39.35 14.50 -8.89
N GLY A 473 39.19 14.80 -7.59
CA GLY A 473 38.45 15.98 -7.16
C GLY A 473 39.29 17.23 -7.01
N SER A 474 38.66 18.39 -7.19
CA SER A 474 39.29 19.71 -7.01
C SER A 474 39.46 20.05 -5.52
N LEU A 475 40.37 19.36 -4.83
CA LEU A 475 40.56 19.51 -3.38
C LEU A 475 41.40 20.75 -2.99
N SER A 476 42.21 21.26 -3.92
CA SER A 476 43.13 22.40 -3.75
C SER A 476 42.69 23.67 -4.46
N TYR A 477 41.67 23.60 -5.31
CA TYR A 477 41.20 24.70 -6.15
C TYR A 477 39.68 24.85 -6.04
N SER A 478 39.20 26.07 -6.30
CA SER A 478 37.79 26.42 -6.30
C SER A 478 37.57 27.59 -7.26
N GLY A 479 36.58 27.49 -8.14
CA GLY A 479 36.08 28.61 -8.93
C GLY A 479 35.09 29.52 -8.17
N SER A 480 34.84 29.23 -6.88
CA SER A 480 33.95 30.01 -6.01
C SER A 480 34.71 30.74 -4.89
N THR A 481 34.01 31.58 -4.14
CA THR A 481 34.56 32.23 -2.92
C THR A 481 34.62 31.31 -1.70
N LEU A 482 34.14 30.05 -1.81
CA LEU A 482 34.21 29.09 -0.72
C LEU A 482 35.65 28.58 -0.50
N PRO A 483 36.03 28.26 0.76
CA PRO A 483 37.33 27.67 1.04
C PRO A 483 37.47 26.31 0.37
N THR A 484 38.68 25.98 -0.07
CA THR A 484 38.98 24.66 -0.66
C THR A 484 38.93 23.57 0.42
N PRO A 485 38.60 22.31 0.06
CA PRO A 485 38.62 21.19 0.99
C PRO A 485 39.91 21.08 1.80
N LEU A 486 41.09 21.24 1.18
CA LEU A 486 42.36 21.25 1.89
C LEU A 486 42.44 22.35 2.95
N THR A 487 41.98 23.56 2.62
CA THR A 487 41.93 24.70 3.56
C THR A 487 40.95 24.44 4.70
N GLN A 488 39.80 23.83 4.41
CA GLN A 488 38.82 23.45 5.44
C GLN A 488 39.41 22.42 6.41
N VAL A 489 40.05 21.37 5.90
CA VAL A 489 40.67 20.33 6.73
C VAL A 489 41.78 20.90 7.63
N ASP A 490 42.58 21.83 7.12
CA ASP A 490 43.58 22.53 7.92
C ASP A 490 42.95 23.27 9.11
N GLY A 491 41.86 24.00 8.86
CA GLY A 491 41.15 24.79 9.87
C GLY A 491 40.36 23.97 10.88
N LEU A 492 39.98 22.73 10.56
CA LEU A 492 39.19 21.86 11.43
C LEU A 492 40.06 21.09 12.45
N SER A 493 39.52 20.90 13.64
CA SER A 493 40.14 20.05 14.68
C SER A 493 39.98 18.56 14.37
N THR A 494 40.89 17.73 14.89
CA THR A 494 40.78 16.25 14.81
C THR A 494 39.42 15.74 15.29
N LYS A 495 38.84 16.34 16.33
CA LYS A 495 37.51 15.96 16.84
C LYS A 495 36.39 16.24 15.84
N GLN A 496 36.49 17.32 15.07
CA GLN A 496 35.51 17.62 14.03
C GLN A 496 35.68 16.69 12.83
N LEU A 497 36.93 16.43 12.42
CA LEU A 497 37.23 15.58 11.28
C LEU A 497 36.85 14.11 11.51
N LYS A 498 37.04 13.58 12.73
CA LYS A 498 36.64 12.21 13.12
C LYS A 498 35.13 11.95 13.16
N LYS A 499 34.31 12.94 12.78
CA LYS A 499 32.86 12.74 12.62
C LYS A 499 32.49 12.18 11.26
N PHE A 500 33.46 12.02 10.37
CA PHE A 500 33.24 11.56 9.01
C PHE A 500 34.17 10.41 8.66
N ASP A 501 33.71 9.60 7.70
CA ASP A 501 34.57 8.69 6.94
C ASP A 501 34.87 9.32 5.57
N TYR A 502 36.12 9.12 5.12
CA TYR A 502 36.66 9.78 3.94
C TYR A 502 37.21 8.77 2.92
N TYR A 503 36.80 8.98 1.67
CA TYR A 503 37.43 8.39 0.50
C TYR A 503 37.88 9.49 -0.46
N PHE A 504 39.07 9.37 -1.04
CA PHE A 504 39.43 10.24 -2.16
C PHE A 504 40.45 9.59 -3.08
N ASP A 505 40.33 9.83 -4.38
CA ASP A 505 41.29 9.34 -5.35
C ASP A 505 41.73 10.41 -6.36
N ALA A 506 42.75 10.07 -7.13
CA ALA A 506 43.16 10.79 -8.32
C ALA A 506 43.93 9.86 -9.29
N CYS A 507 44.25 10.35 -10.49
CA CYS A 507 45.17 9.68 -11.43
C CYS A 507 46.44 10.49 -11.65
N GLU A 508 47.57 9.81 -11.81
CA GLU A 508 48.91 10.43 -11.90
C GLU A 508 49.08 11.36 -13.13
N PHE A 509 48.36 11.10 -14.22
CA PHE A 509 48.41 11.91 -15.44
C PHE A 509 47.20 12.82 -15.64
N ASP A 510 46.48 13.12 -14.56
CA ASP A 510 45.43 14.13 -14.56
C ASP A 510 46.01 15.52 -14.93
N GLU A 511 45.45 16.12 -15.98
CA GLU A 511 45.90 17.39 -16.56
C GLU A 511 45.79 18.57 -15.59
N TYR A 512 44.93 18.47 -14.58
CA TYR A 512 44.70 19.48 -13.54
C TYR A 512 45.53 19.22 -12.27
N ARG A 513 46.34 18.15 -12.23
CA ARG A 513 47.23 17.83 -11.10
C ARG A 513 46.49 17.62 -9.78
N PHE A 514 45.27 17.07 -9.84
CA PHE A 514 44.49 16.75 -8.64
C PHE A 514 45.12 15.65 -7.79
N ASP A 515 46.07 14.90 -8.34
CA ASP A 515 46.89 13.94 -7.61
C ASP A 515 47.79 14.60 -6.55
N ASP A 516 48.33 15.79 -6.81
CA ASP A 516 49.09 16.56 -5.81
C ASP A 516 48.19 16.99 -4.64
N ALA A 517 46.93 17.32 -4.94
CA ALA A 517 45.93 17.68 -3.95
C ALA A 517 45.51 16.47 -3.09
N ALA A 518 45.33 15.29 -3.70
CA ALA A 518 45.06 14.04 -2.98
C ALA A 518 46.19 13.69 -2.01
N ARG A 519 47.46 13.73 -2.45
CA ARG A 519 48.63 13.48 -1.56
C ARG A 519 48.72 14.49 -0.41
N SER A 520 48.39 15.75 -0.68
CA SER A 520 48.34 16.79 0.35
C SER A 520 47.22 16.54 1.37
N MET A 521 46.08 16.03 0.92
CA MET A 521 44.96 15.69 1.81
C MET A 521 45.31 14.52 2.73
N ASP A 522 45.91 13.45 2.19
CA ASP A 522 46.42 12.33 2.97
C ASP A 522 47.39 12.78 4.05
N THR A 523 48.39 13.59 3.67
CA THR A 523 49.38 14.12 4.61
C THR A 523 48.70 14.83 5.79
N LYS A 524 47.74 15.73 5.50
CA LYS A 524 47.03 16.50 6.53
C LYS A 524 46.17 15.64 7.45
N LEU A 525 45.44 14.67 6.90
CA LEU A 525 44.58 13.79 7.68
C LEU A 525 45.40 12.82 8.54
N THR A 526 46.50 12.30 7.98
CA THR A 526 47.47 11.46 8.69
C THR A 526 48.11 12.21 9.85
N GLU A 527 48.59 13.44 9.65
CA GLU A 527 49.15 14.30 10.70
C GLU A 527 48.14 14.58 11.82
N LYS A 528 46.86 14.73 11.48
CA LYS A 528 45.76 14.94 12.44
C LYS A 528 45.26 13.64 13.07
N GLY A 529 45.76 12.47 12.66
CA GLY A 529 45.37 11.15 13.16
C GLY A 529 43.91 10.79 12.83
N VAL A 530 43.44 11.16 11.63
CA VAL A 530 42.08 10.91 11.13
C VAL A 530 42.13 9.73 10.15
N PRO A 531 41.39 8.63 10.40
CA PRO A 531 41.28 7.52 9.45
C PRO A 531 40.66 7.97 8.12
N HIS A 532 41.22 7.52 7.02
CA HIS A 532 40.73 7.80 5.67
C HIS A 532 41.25 6.75 4.69
N THR A 533 40.58 6.60 3.56
CA THR A 533 41.00 5.75 2.45
C THR A 533 41.31 6.62 1.24
N TRP A 534 42.42 6.35 0.56
CA TRP A 534 42.75 7.08 -0.65
C TRP A 534 43.62 6.30 -1.61
N ALA A 535 43.68 6.76 -2.86
CA ALA A 535 44.55 6.20 -3.88
C ALA A 535 45.00 7.27 -4.88
N VAL A 536 46.18 7.08 -5.47
CA VAL A 536 46.54 7.72 -6.75
C VAL A 536 46.87 6.61 -7.73
N TYR A 537 46.12 6.53 -8.82
CA TYR A 537 46.25 5.48 -9.81
C TYR A 537 47.32 5.87 -10.84
N PRO A 538 48.24 4.94 -11.19
CA PRO A 538 49.37 5.23 -12.09
C PRO A 538 48.96 5.31 -13.57
N GLU A 539 47.70 5.01 -13.88
CA GLU A 539 47.13 5.03 -15.22
C GLU A 539 45.83 5.83 -15.17
N GLY A 540 45.52 6.59 -16.23
CA GLY A 540 44.32 7.44 -16.30
C GLY A 540 44.63 8.93 -16.38
N ARG A 541 43.67 9.69 -16.91
CA ARG A 541 43.67 11.15 -17.08
C ARG A 541 42.45 11.72 -16.37
N HIS A 542 42.12 12.99 -16.59
CA HIS A 542 40.87 13.57 -16.10
C HIS A 542 39.64 13.07 -16.90
N ASN A 543 39.33 11.78 -16.81
CA ASN A 543 38.30 11.11 -17.61
C ASN A 543 37.62 9.95 -16.87
N ASP A 544 36.50 9.47 -17.43
CA ASP A 544 35.66 8.42 -16.84
C ASP A 544 36.41 7.10 -16.57
N ALA A 545 37.36 6.75 -17.43
CA ALA A 545 38.20 5.56 -17.25
C ALA A 545 39.04 5.61 -15.98
N CYS A 546 39.41 6.81 -15.51
CA CYS A 546 40.15 6.98 -14.27
C CYS A 546 39.26 6.74 -13.04
N TRP A 547 38.04 7.26 -12.99
CA TRP A 547 37.30 7.35 -11.72
C TRP A 547 36.11 6.38 -11.60
N MET A 548 35.38 6.10 -12.68
CA MET A 548 34.19 5.24 -12.63
C MET A 548 34.47 3.83 -12.07
N PRO A 549 35.59 3.15 -12.42
CA PRO A 549 35.91 1.83 -11.85
C PRO A 549 36.06 1.83 -10.31
N HIS A 550 36.27 3.00 -9.72
CA HIS A 550 36.52 3.21 -8.30
C HIS A 550 35.30 3.72 -7.53
N LEU A 551 34.15 3.90 -8.21
CA LEU A 551 32.86 4.08 -7.52
C LEU A 551 32.57 2.94 -6.54
N LYS A 552 33.03 1.72 -6.83
CA LYS A 552 32.92 0.58 -5.89
C LYS A 552 33.64 0.84 -4.56
N ASP A 553 34.74 1.61 -4.57
CA ASP A 553 35.57 1.84 -3.41
C ASP A 553 34.94 2.94 -2.53
N SER A 554 34.43 4.02 -3.13
CA SER A 554 33.68 5.07 -2.41
C SER A 554 32.34 4.58 -1.87
N PHE A 555 31.55 3.88 -2.69
CA PHE A 555 30.31 3.24 -2.22
C PHE A 555 30.58 2.08 -1.25
N GLY A 556 31.73 1.42 -1.36
CA GLY A 556 32.25 0.45 -0.38
C GLY A 556 32.42 1.06 1.01
N MET A 557 33.06 2.23 1.06
CA MET A 557 33.19 3.00 2.28
C MET A 557 31.82 3.45 2.80
N HIS A 558 30.96 4.05 1.95
CA HIS A 558 29.61 4.47 2.37
C HIS A 558 28.80 3.29 2.93
N SER A 559 28.84 2.13 2.26
CA SER A 559 28.16 0.92 2.71
C SER A 559 28.65 0.45 4.08
N SER A 560 29.95 0.48 4.32
CA SER A 560 30.53 0.10 5.61
C SER A 560 30.14 1.11 6.69
N HIS A 561 30.19 2.40 6.37
CA HIS A 561 29.74 3.48 7.24
C HIS A 561 28.28 3.31 7.67
N PHE A 562 27.37 3.04 6.73
CA PHE A 562 25.96 2.84 7.03
C PHE A 562 25.73 1.63 7.93
N ARG A 563 26.45 0.52 7.70
CA ARG A 563 26.38 -0.69 8.54
C ARG A 563 26.86 -0.42 9.95
N ASP A 564 27.97 0.31 10.10
CA ASP A 564 28.51 0.71 11.40
C ASP A 564 27.58 1.68 12.15
N ALA A 565 26.86 2.53 11.40
CA ALA A 565 25.80 3.38 11.91
C ALA A 565 24.51 2.62 12.31
N GLY A 566 24.45 1.31 12.03
CA GLY A 566 23.35 0.43 12.42
C GLY A 566 22.33 0.17 11.31
N LEU A 567 22.68 0.37 10.03
CA LEU A 567 21.85 -0.08 8.90
C LEU A 567 21.54 -1.57 9.07
N ARG A 568 20.26 -1.89 9.17
CA ARG A 568 19.77 -3.28 9.23
C ARG A 568 19.30 -3.68 7.85
N GLU A 569 19.93 -4.72 7.30
CA GLU A 569 19.62 -5.24 5.96
C GLU A 569 18.70 -6.47 6.00
N ASP A 570 18.06 -6.70 7.15
CA ASP A 570 17.01 -7.71 7.29
C ASP A 570 15.64 -7.04 7.10
N PHE A 571 14.96 -7.44 6.03
CA PHE A 571 13.62 -6.97 5.65
C PHE A 571 12.61 -8.11 5.63
N VAL A 572 13.03 -9.31 6.02
CA VAL A 572 12.14 -10.45 6.08
C VAL A 572 11.37 -10.32 7.37
N LYS A 573 10.05 -10.12 7.26
CA LYS A 573 9.20 -10.15 8.45
C LYS A 573 9.21 -11.57 9.04
N PRO A 574 9.14 -11.69 10.38
CA PRO A 574 9.07 -13.00 11.01
C PRO A 574 7.77 -13.72 10.63
N GLU A 575 7.78 -15.04 10.57
CA GLU A 575 6.60 -15.86 10.43
C GLU A 575 6.06 -16.26 11.81
N ILE A 576 4.79 -15.94 12.09
CA ILE A 576 4.10 -16.36 13.31
C ILE A 576 3.35 -17.66 13.02
N SER A 577 3.75 -18.74 13.70
CA SER A 577 2.99 -19.97 13.74
C SER A 577 2.05 -19.94 14.94
N ALA A 578 0.74 -19.81 14.68
CA ALA A 578 -0.29 -19.84 15.70
C ALA A 578 -1.23 -21.04 15.47
N PRO A 579 -1.72 -21.72 16.53
CA PRO A 579 -2.70 -22.78 16.35
C PRO A 579 -3.99 -22.26 15.71
N ALA A 580 -4.70 -23.13 14.99
CA ALA A 580 -5.96 -22.77 14.34
C ALA A 580 -7.00 -22.18 15.31
N SER A 581 -7.92 -21.40 14.75
CA SER A 581 -9.11 -20.92 15.45
C SER A 581 -9.87 -22.09 16.07
N THR A 582 -10.33 -21.93 17.31
CA THR A 582 -10.83 -23.05 18.12
C THR A 582 -12.06 -22.70 18.92
N THR A 583 -12.72 -23.73 19.44
CA THR A 583 -13.84 -23.60 20.37
C THR A 583 -13.45 -24.15 21.73
N VAL A 584 -13.63 -23.34 22.77
CA VAL A 584 -13.45 -23.76 24.17
C VAL A 584 -14.80 -23.82 24.86
N ARG A 585 -14.92 -24.69 25.87
CA ARG A 585 -16.14 -24.78 26.67
C ARG A 585 -16.15 -23.70 27.74
N PHE A 586 -17.35 -23.24 28.08
CA PHE A 586 -17.59 -22.31 29.18
C PHE A 586 -16.86 -22.75 30.47
N GLY A 587 -16.07 -21.83 31.05
CA GLY A 587 -15.28 -22.04 32.25
C GLY A 587 -14.00 -22.86 32.07
N ALA A 588 -13.67 -23.31 30.85
CA ALA A 588 -12.41 -24.01 30.59
C ALA A 588 -11.20 -23.07 30.76
N ARG A 589 -10.05 -23.64 31.13
CA ARG A 589 -8.77 -22.91 31.09
C ARG A 589 -8.37 -22.71 29.63
N PHE A 590 -7.90 -21.52 29.31
CA PHE A 590 -7.38 -21.17 27.98
C PHE A 590 -6.12 -20.34 28.15
N ASP A 591 -5.03 -20.77 27.53
CA ASP A 591 -3.77 -20.04 27.45
C ASP A 591 -3.64 -19.45 26.04
N ALA A 592 -3.54 -18.13 25.98
CA ALA A 592 -3.47 -17.38 24.73
C ALA A 592 -2.15 -17.60 23.97
N LEU A 593 -1.06 -17.95 24.65
CA LEU A 593 0.26 -18.14 24.04
C LEU A 593 0.62 -19.61 23.81
N ALA A 594 -0.17 -20.55 24.33
CA ALA A 594 0.09 -21.97 24.16
C ALA A 594 0.17 -22.36 22.68
N GLY A 595 1.35 -22.86 22.27
CA GLY A 595 1.62 -23.32 20.91
C GLY A 595 1.83 -22.20 19.88
N VAL A 596 2.00 -20.95 20.30
CA VAL A 596 2.32 -19.82 19.41
C VAL A 596 3.83 -19.60 19.40
N THR A 597 4.44 -19.62 18.22
CA THR A 597 5.87 -19.34 18.03
C THR A 597 6.07 -18.32 16.91
N ALA A 598 7.24 -17.69 16.89
CA ALA A 598 7.65 -16.82 15.79
C ALA A 598 9.08 -17.13 15.38
N ARG A 599 9.32 -17.26 14.07
CA ARG A 599 10.65 -17.49 13.51
C ARG A 599 10.92 -16.49 12.40
N ASP A 600 12.15 -16.05 12.31
CA ASP A 600 12.65 -15.26 11.22
C ASP A 600 13.79 -16.01 10.51
N THR A 601 13.93 -15.79 9.21
CA THR A 601 14.95 -16.49 8.40
C THR A 601 16.36 -15.95 8.59
N VAL A 602 16.50 -14.70 9.06
CA VAL A 602 17.76 -14.03 9.32
C VAL A 602 18.10 -14.06 10.82
N ASP A 603 17.13 -13.73 11.68
CA ASP A 603 17.33 -13.64 13.13
C ASP A 603 17.07 -14.95 13.90
N GLY A 604 16.51 -15.98 13.23
CA GLY A 604 16.23 -17.27 13.84
C GLY A 604 14.98 -17.27 14.72
N ASP A 605 15.08 -17.65 16.00
CA ASP A 605 13.90 -17.75 16.87
C ASP A 605 13.60 -16.40 17.55
N VAL A 606 12.56 -15.72 17.08
CA VAL A 606 12.11 -14.43 17.63
C VAL A 606 10.86 -14.56 18.51
N THR A 607 10.52 -15.77 18.97
CA THR A 607 9.33 -16.03 19.81
C THR A 607 9.26 -15.13 21.04
N ALA A 608 10.41 -14.73 21.60
CA ALA A 608 10.48 -13.82 22.74
C ALA A 608 9.90 -12.42 22.47
N SER A 609 9.78 -11.99 21.21
CA SER A 609 9.21 -10.69 20.84
C SER A 609 7.69 -10.70 20.72
N LEU A 610 7.04 -11.88 20.80
CA LEU A 610 5.59 -12.02 20.62
C LEU A 610 4.80 -11.20 21.65
N LYS A 611 3.92 -10.35 21.12
CA LYS A 611 2.92 -9.60 21.88
C LYS A 611 1.53 -10.03 21.45
N VAL A 612 0.72 -10.46 22.40
CA VAL A 612 -0.71 -10.76 22.18
C VAL A 612 -1.57 -9.56 22.59
N ARG A 613 -2.47 -9.16 21.69
CA ARG A 613 -3.54 -8.19 21.97
C ARG A 613 -4.88 -8.91 22.01
N GLY A 614 -5.75 -8.47 22.92
CA GLY A 614 -7.04 -9.12 23.19
C GLY A 614 -6.96 -10.11 24.35
N THR A 615 -8.12 -10.47 24.89
CA THR A 615 -8.27 -11.44 25.98
C THR A 615 -9.46 -12.34 25.69
N VAL A 616 -9.43 -13.58 26.18
CA VAL A 616 -10.54 -14.52 26.09
C VAL A 616 -11.12 -14.72 27.48
N ASP A 617 -12.35 -14.25 27.70
CA ASP A 617 -13.10 -14.49 28.95
C ASP A 617 -13.92 -15.77 28.79
N THR A 618 -13.38 -16.91 29.26
CA THR A 618 -14.08 -18.20 29.15
C THR A 618 -15.33 -18.29 30.04
N THR A 619 -15.59 -17.30 30.88
CA THR A 619 -16.82 -17.20 31.69
C THR A 619 -17.94 -16.42 31.02
N LYS A 620 -17.73 -15.99 29.76
CA LYS A 620 -18.73 -15.34 28.93
C LYS A 620 -18.78 -16.00 27.56
N LEU A 621 -19.98 -16.41 27.15
CA LEU A 621 -20.21 -16.99 25.82
C LEU A 621 -19.97 -15.92 24.74
N GLY A 622 -19.41 -16.33 23.61
CA GLY A 622 -19.18 -15.43 22.49
C GLY A 622 -17.90 -15.75 21.73
N THR A 623 -17.57 -14.87 20.79
CA THR A 623 -16.38 -14.98 19.93
C THR A 623 -15.39 -13.90 20.34
N TYR A 624 -14.14 -14.30 20.54
CA TYR A 624 -13.04 -13.44 20.94
C TYR A 624 -11.95 -13.50 19.87
N THR A 625 -11.40 -12.35 19.50
CA THR A 625 -10.28 -12.27 18.55
C THR A 625 -9.01 -11.90 19.30
N LEU A 626 -7.99 -12.74 19.16
CA LEU A 626 -6.63 -12.46 19.60
C LEU A 626 -5.81 -12.03 18.40
N ARG A 627 -4.95 -11.02 18.58
CA ARG A 627 -3.99 -10.56 17.57
C ARG A 627 -2.58 -10.75 18.10
N TYR A 628 -1.81 -11.58 17.43
CA TYR A 628 -0.39 -11.79 17.71
C TYR A 628 0.45 -10.87 16.85
N VAL A 629 1.50 -10.30 17.44
CA VAL A 629 2.48 -9.48 16.75
C VAL A 629 3.87 -9.92 17.18
N ALA A 630 4.72 -10.29 16.23
CA ALA A 630 6.14 -10.53 16.44
C ALA A 630 6.95 -9.42 15.78
N THR A 631 8.11 -9.13 16.35
CA THR A 631 9.07 -8.14 15.84
C THR A 631 10.47 -8.75 15.87
N ASP A 632 11.19 -8.69 14.77
CA ASP A 632 12.57 -9.15 14.69
C ASP A 632 13.57 -8.08 15.20
N ALA A 633 14.87 -8.31 15.08
CA ALA A 633 15.90 -7.39 15.53
C ALA A 633 16.06 -6.16 14.62
N ALA A 634 15.72 -6.30 13.34
CA ALA A 634 15.68 -5.20 12.37
C ALA A 634 14.42 -4.32 12.50
N GLY A 635 13.41 -4.78 13.22
CA GLY A 635 12.16 -4.07 13.48
C GLY A 635 11.01 -4.46 12.58
N ASN A 636 11.16 -5.45 11.67
CA ASN A 636 10.04 -5.89 10.83
C ASN A 636 8.98 -6.59 11.68
N ARG A 637 7.72 -6.46 11.26
CA ARG A 637 6.57 -6.89 12.08
C ARG A 637 5.61 -7.76 11.32
N ALA A 638 5.35 -8.94 11.87
CA ALA A 638 4.25 -9.79 11.41
C ALA A 638 3.06 -9.76 12.34
N ARG A 639 1.88 -10.05 11.79
CA ARG A 639 0.61 -10.05 12.51
C ARG A 639 -0.25 -11.23 12.08
N VAL A 640 -0.81 -11.93 13.05
CA VAL A 640 -1.77 -13.03 12.82
C VAL A 640 -2.94 -12.90 13.80
N ASP A 641 -4.16 -13.00 13.28
CA ASP A 641 -5.37 -13.02 14.09
C ASP A 641 -5.84 -14.47 14.31
N ARG A 642 -6.27 -14.79 15.53
CA ARG A 642 -6.86 -16.08 15.90
C ARG A 642 -8.20 -15.86 16.58
N VAL A 643 -9.19 -16.65 16.17
CA VAL A 643 -10.55 -16.58 16.72
C VAL A 643 -10.76 -17.71 17.71
N VAL A 644 -11.26 -17.37 18.90
CA VAL A 644 -11.63 -18.32 19.95
C VAL A 644 -13.11 -18.15 20.28
N THR A 645 -13.89 -19.21 20.10
CA THR A 645 -15.31 -19.21 20.44
C THR A 645 -15.50 -19.89 21.79
N VAL A 646 -16.12 -19.21 22.74
CA VAL A 646 -16.54 -19.78 24.02
C VAL A 646 -17.96 -20.31 23.85
N ALA A 647 -18.08 -21.63 23.72
CA ALA A 647 -19.34 -22.33 23.54
C ALA A 647 -19.88 -22.87 24.87
N PRO A 648 -21.20 -23.11 24.97
CA PRO A 648 -21.79 -23.67 26.18
C PRO A 648 -21.16 -25.01 26.58
N ALA A 649 -20.99 -25.21 27.89
CA ALA A 649 -20.62 -26.49 28.48
C ALA A 649 -21.86 -27.42 28.60
N ALA A 650 -21.64 -28.72 28.76
CA ALA A 650 -22.72 -29.68 28.98
C ALA A 650 -23.05 -29.81 30.47
N LEU A 651 -24.33 -29.91 30.81
CA LEU A 651 -24.75 -30.27 32.16
C LEU A 651 -24.52 -31.77 32.41
N THR A 652 -24.06 -32.10 33.61
CA THR A 652 -24.11 -33.48 34.13
C THR A 652 -25.53 -33.74 34.61
N VAL A 653 -26.17 -34.81 34.10
CA VAL A 653 -27.59 -35.10 34.34
C VAL A 653 -27.83 -36.52 34.81
N GLY A 654 -28.25 -36.67 36.06
CA GLY A 654 -28.66 -37.91 36.69
C GLY A 654 -30.07 -38.33 36.26
N THR A 655 -30.37 -39.62 36.36
CA THR A 655 -31.70 -40.15 36.03
C THR A 655 -32.69 -39.83 37.15
N PRO A 656 -33.78 -39.09 36.87
CA PRO A 656 -34.79 -38.80 37.88
C PRO A 656 -35.62 -40.05 38.20
N SER A 657 -36.12 -40.10 39.44
CA SER A 657 -37.04 -41.15 39.91
C SER A 657 -38.27 -40.54 40.56
N ILE A 658 -39.32 -41.34 40.74
CA ILE A 658 -40.55 -40.91 41.40
C ILE A 658 -40.70 -41.70 42.70
N SER A 659 -41.09 -41.02 43.76
CA SER A 659 -41.50 -41.63 45.03
C SER A 659 -42.97 -41.31 45.34
N GLY A 660 -43.60 -42.15 46.15
CA GLY A 660 -45.03 -42.07 46.46
C GLY A 660 -45.83 -43.20 45.83
N THR A 661 -47.11 -43.29 46.17
CA THR A 661 -48.00 -44.36 45.72
C THR A 661 -48.80 -43.88 44.51
N ALA A 662 -48.76 -44.64 43.41
CA ALA A 662 -49.55 -44.38 42.21
C ALA A 662 -51.04 -44.71 42.45
N LYS A 663 -51.74 -43.85 43.19
CA LYS A 663 -53.15 -44.01 43.56
C LYS A 663 -53.84 -42.64 43.60
N VAL A 664 -55.07 -42.54 43.08
CA VAL A 664 -55.83 -41.29 43.10
C VAL A 664 -55.96 -40.75 44.53
N GLY A 665 -55.66 -39.45 44.68
CA GLY A 665 -55.64 -38.74 45.96
C GLY A 665 -54.28 -38.72 46.67
N SER A 666 -53.34 -39.59 46.27
CA SER A 666 -51.94 -39.58 46.75
C SER A 666 -51.10 -38.55 45.97
N ALA A 667 -50.01 -38.10 46.59
CA ALA A 667 -49.00 -37.26 45.93
C ALA A 667 -47.82 -38.13 45.47
N LEU A 668 -47.36 -37.87 44.25
CA LEU A 668 -46.07 -38.32 43.75
C LEU A 668 -45.05 -37.19 43.92
N THR A 669 -43.83 -37.55 44.28
CA THR A 669 -42.73 -36.60 44.47
C THR A 669 -41.58 -36.99 43.56
N ALA A 670 -41.14 -36.05 42.73
CA ALA A 670 -39.98 -36.19 41.86
C ALA A 670 -38.69 -36.14 42.68
N LYS A 671 -37.80 -37.10 42.43
CA LYS A 671 -36.41 -37.09 42.89
C LYS A 671 -35.53 -36.81 41.67
N PRO A 672 -34.98 -35.59 41.52
CA PRO A 672 -34.41 -35.13 40.25
C PRO A 672 -33.11 -35.83 39.83
N GLY A 673 -32.44 -36.56 40.73
CA GLY A 673 -31.11 -37.13 40.49
C GLY A 673 -29.98 -36.10 40.72
N ALA A 674 -28.74 -36.49 40.45
CA ALA A 674 -27.60 -35.58 40.50
C ALA A 674 -27.62 -34.61 39.31
N TRP A 675 -27.32 -33.33 39.54
CA TRP A 675 -27.18 -32.31 38.50
C TRP A 675 -25.90 -31.52 38.71
N THR A 676 -25.38 -30.86 37.67
CA THR A 676 -24.31 -29.86 37.83
C THR A 676 -24.68 -28.89 38.95
N LYS A 677 -23.76 -28.69 39.90
CA LYS A 677 -23.97 -27.83 41.06
C LYS A 677 -24.41 -26.42 40.61
N GLY A 678 -25.51 -25.94 41.18
CA GLY A 678 -26.07 -24.61 40.87
C GLY A 678 -27.10 -24.60 39.73
N ALA A 679 -27.34 -25.72 39.03
CA ALA A 679 -28.39 -25.79 38.02
C ALA A 679 -29.79 -25.58 38.62
N ALA A 680 -30.57 -24.67 38.04
CA ALA A 680 -31.96 -24.47 38.38
C ALA A 680 -32.81 -25.54 37.70
N LEU A 681 -33.72 -26.18 38.46
CA LEU A 681 -34.51 -27.31 37.98
C LEU A 681 -35.98 -26.94 37.85
N THR A 682 -36.59 -27.36 36.74
CA THR A 682 -38.03 -27.26 36.49
C THR A 682 -38.60 -28.64 36.21
N TYR A 683 -39.89 -28.82 36.51
CA TYR A 683 -40.58 -30.10 36.40
C TYR A 683 -41.74 -29.99 35.41
N GLN A 684 -42.02 -31.09 34.72
CA GLN A 684 -43.25 -31.27 33.96
C GLN A 684 -43.70 -32.71 34.14
N TRP A 685 -44.82 -32.92 34.84
CA TRP A 685 -45.41 -34.23 34.98
C TRP A 685 -46.13 -34.63 33.69
N MET A 686 -46.09 -35.92 33.38
CA MET A 686 -46.61 -36.49 32.15
C MET A 686 -47.54 -37.66 32.46
N ARG A 687 -48.62 -37.76 31.70
CA ARG A 687 -49.61 -38.84 31.73
C ARG A 687 -49.51 -39.59 30.40
N ASP A 688 -49.13 -40.87 30.48
CA ASP A 688 -48.89 -41.72 29.30
C ASP A 688 -48.00 -41.06 28.24
N GLY A 689 -46.98 -40.32 28.70
CA GLY A 689 -46.03 -39.60 27.85
C GLY A 689 -46.44 -38.18 27.45
N ALA A 690 -47.69 -37.77 27.65
CA ALA A 690 -48.18 -36.41 27.33
C ALA A 690 -48.10 -35.47 28.55
N PRO A 691 -47.77 -34.17 28.39
CA PRO A 691 -47.65 -33.23 29.51
C PRO A 691 -49.00 -32.97 30.20
N ILE A 692 -49.01 -33.02 31.53
CA ILE A 692 -50.17 -32.65 32.34
C ILE A 692 -50.11 -31.12 32.56
N ARG A 693 -51.09 -30.40 31.99
CA ARG A 693 -51.16 -28.94 32.10
C ARG A 693 -51.15 -28.49 33.57
N GLY A 694 -50.24 -27.57 33.90
CA GLY A 694 -50.10 -26.97 35.24
C GLY A 694 -49.34 -27.83 36.26
N ALA A 695 -49.03 -29.09 35.96
CA ALA A 695 -48.27 -29.96 36.85
C ALA A 695 -46.76 -29.73 36.66
N VAL A 696 -46.27 -28.60 37.18
CA VAL A 696 -44.89 -28.12 37.00
C VAL A 696 -44.07 -28.04 38.30
N THR A 697 -44.66 -28.48 39.40
CA THR A 697 -44.01 -28.54 40.72
C THR A 697 -43.29 -29.86 40.96
N ALA A 698 -42.38 -29.91 41.93
CA ALA A 698 -41.67 -31.14 42.32
C ALA A 698 -42.60 -32.26 42.82
N THR A 699 -43.84 -31.92 43.19
CA THR A 699 -44.89 -32.86 43.56
C THR A 699 -46.08 -32.76 42.60
N HIS A 700 -46.76 -33.88 42.37
CA HIS A 700 -48.03 -33.94 41.63
C HIS A 700 -49.04 -34.77 42.40
N ARG A 701 -50.20 -34.18 42.69
CA ARG A 701 -51.30 -34.88 43.35
C ARG A 701 -52.17 -35.56 42.30
N LEU A 702 -52.30 -36.87 42.40
CA LEU A 702 -53.04 -37.68 41.45
C LEU A 702 -54.54 -37.40 41.56
N THR A 703 -55.15 -37.10 40.43
CA THR A 703 -56.57 -36.77 40.27
C THR A 703 -57.32 -37.92 39.62
N ALA A 704 -58.64 -37.81 39.55
CA ALA A 704 -59.47 -38.82 38.86
C ALA A 704 -59.04 -39.02 37.40
N SER A 705 -58.59 -37.97 36.72
CA SER A 705 -58.13 -38.00 35.33
C SER A 705 -56.81 -38.76 35.13
N ASP A 706 -56.08 -39.07 36.22
CA ASP A 706 -54.86 -39.87 36.18
C ASP A 706 -55.14 -41.37 36.34
N ALA A 707 -56.35 -41.77 36.75
CA ALA A 707 -56.69 -43.15 37.03
C ALA A 707 -56.47 -44.05 35.79
N GLY A 708 -55.74 -45.15 35.97
CA GLY A 708 -55.41 -46.09 34.90
C GLY A 708 -54.23 -45.69 34.01
N ALA A 709 -53.79 -44.43 34.06
CA ALA A 709 -52.62 -43.95 33.33
C ALA A 709 -51.32 -44.26 34.05
N ARG A 710 -50.19 -44.21 33.35
CA ARG A 710 -48.84 -44.19 33.94
C ARG A 710 -48.34 -42.77 34.02
N ILE A 711 -47.66 -42.46 35.12
CA ILE A 711 -47.15 -41.11 35.38
C ILE A 711 -45.62 -41.11 35.31
N SER A 712 -45.05 -40.14 34.62
CA SER A 712 -43.61 -39.86 34.62
C SER A 712 -43.38 -38.37 34.83
N VAL A 713 -42.14 -37.99 35.14
CA VAL A 713 -41.76 -36.57 35.29
C VAL A 713 -40.54 -36.27 34.43
N ARG A 714 -40.63 -35.21 33.63
CA ARG A 714 -39.50 -34.62 32.92
C ARG A 714 -38.89 -33.52 33.78
N VAL A 715 -37.63 -33.67 34.12
CA VAL A 715 -36.84 -32.68 34.87
C VAL A 715 -35.94 -31.97 33.88
N THR A 716 -36.03 -30.65 33.81
CA THR A 716 -35.20 -29.80 32.93
C THR A 716 -34.31 -28.92 33.79
N GLY A 717 -33.01 -28.95 33.54
CA GLY A 717 -32.01 -28.16 34.23
C GLY A 717 -31.46 -27.05 33.32
N THR A 718 -31.32 -25.85 33.89
CA THR A 718 -30.74 -24.68 33.23
C THR A 718 -29.64 -24.09 34.10
N LEU A 719 -28.51 -23.69 33.49
CA LEU A 719 -27.42 -22.98 34.14
C LEU A 719 -26.77 -22.06 33.11
N THR A 720 -26.55 -20.79 33.45
CA THR A 720 -25.89 -19.82 32.56
C THR A 720 -24.53 -20.35 32.10
N GLY A 721 -24.26 -20.29 30.79
CA GLY A 721 -23.03 -20.85 30.21
C GLY A 721 -23.11 -22.34 29.86
N TYR A 722 -24.21 -23.02 30.16
CA TYR A 722 -24.41 -24.44 29.85
C TYR A 722 -25.59 -24.66 28.90
N THR A 723 -25.50 -25.70 28.07
CA THR A 723 -26.62 -26.16 27.25
C THR A 723 -27.72 -26.71 28.15
N THR A 724 -28.95 -26.24 27.96
CA THR A 724 -30.12 -26.75 28.69
C THR A 724 -30.30 -28.23 28.44
N ALA A 725 -30.52 -29.00 29.49
CA ALA A 725 -30.68 -30.45 29.40
C ALA A 725 -31.93 -30.91 30.16
N ALA A 726 -32.56 -31.96 29.67
CA ALA A 726 -33.75 -32.53 30.30
C ALA A 726 -33.69 -34.06 30.30
N LYS A 727 -34.22 -34.66 31.36
CA LYS A 727 -34.33 -36.12 31.47
C LYS A 727 -35.67 -36.52 32.08
N THR A 728 -36.22 -37.61 31.58
CA THR A 728 -37.52 -38.13 32.01
C THR A 728 -37.33 -39.35 32.90
N SER A 729 -38.12 -39.45 33.97
CA SER A 729 -38.10 -40.60 34.87
C SER A 729 -38.68 -41.84 34.19
N ALA A 730 -38.38 -43.02 34.74
CA ALA A 730 -39.22 -44.19 34.47
C ALA A 730 -40.68 -43.89 34.86
N ALA A 731 -41.63 -44.45 34.11
CA ALA A 731 -43.05 -44.29 34.39
C ALA A 731 -43.47 -45.17 35.58
N THR A 732 -44.41 -44.70 36.40
CA THR A 732 -44.98 -45.47 37.50
C THR A 732 -45.73 -46.72 37.00
N ALA A 733 -46.12 -47.59 37.92
CA ALA A 733 -47.26 -48.48 37.69
C ALA A 733 -48.52 -47.66 37.35
N LYS A 734 -49.53 -48.32 36.75
CA LYS A 734 -50.82 -47.66 36.46
C LYS A 734 -51.44 -47.12 37.75
N VAL A 735 -51.93 -45.89 37.71
CA VAL A 735 -52.53 -45.24 38.87
C VAL A 735 -53.80 -45.99 39.29
N ALA A 736 -53.78 -46.57 40.49
CA ALA A 736 -54.92 -47.25 41.07
C ALA A 736 -56.03 -46.26 41.48
N LYS A 737 -57.27 -46.72 41.55
CA LYS A 737 -58.38 -45.94 42.10
C LYS A 737 -58.12 -45.63 43.58
N GLY A 738 -58.52 -44.45 44.02
CA GLY A 738 -58.49 -44.04 45.44
C GLY A 738 -59.44 -44.90 46.29
N SER A 739 -59.27 -44.90 47.61
CA SER A 739 -60.22 -45.56 48.51
C SER A 739 -61.03 -44.52 49.28
N LEU A 740 -62.34 -44.73 49.37
CA LEU A 740 -63.22 -43.89 50.17
C LEU A 740 -63.12 -44.27 51.65
N SER A 741 -62.88 -43.27 52.50
CA SER A 741 -63.08 -43.39 53.94
C SER A 741 -64.55 -43.16 54.26
N ALA A 742 -65.14 -44.02 55.07
CA ALA A 742 -66.55 -43.99 55.43
C ALA A 742 -66.76 -44.54 56.84
N THR A 743 -67.42 -43.76 57.70
CA THR A 743 -67.86 -44.23 59.02
C THR A 743 -69.17 -45.03 58.92
N THR A 744 -69.43 -45.90 59.89
CA THR A 744 -70.68 -46.67 59.95
C THR A 744 -71.89 -45.72 60.13
N PRO A 745 -72.92 -45.81 59.27
CA PRO A 745 -74.10 -44.96 59.38
C PRO A 745 -74.95 -45.35 60.59
N LYS A 746 -75.71 -44.38 61.12
CA LYS A 746 -76.67 -44.60 62.22
C LYS A 746 -78.09 -44.41 61.73
N ILE A 747 -79.03 -45.20 62.26
CA ILE A 747 -80.46 -44.97 62.07
C ILE A 747 -80.97 -44.16 63.26
N THR A 748 -81.70 -43.08 62.99
CA THR A 748 -82.39 -42.28 64.00
C THR A 748 -83.88 -42.21 63.70
N GLY A 749 -84.73 -42.11 64.72
CA GLY A 749 -86.19 -42.09 64.58
C GLY A 749 -86.85 -43.13 65.48
N SER A 750 -88.19 -43.13 65.53
CA SER A 750 -88.95 -44.09 66.36
C SER A 750 -89.15 -45.40 65.60
N ALA A 751 -88.66 -46.52 66.15
CA ALA A 751 -88.72 -47.85 65.56
C ALA A 751 -90.12 -48.49 65.69
N LYS A 752 -91.14 -47.86 65.08
CA LYS A 752 -92.54 -48.30 65.12
C LYS A 752 -93.15 -48.20 63.72
N VAL A 753 -94.12 -49.07 63.42
CA VAL A 753 -94.88 -49.03 62.16
C VAL A 753 -95.46 -47.63 61.91
N SER A 754 -95.41 -47.18 60.66
CA SER A 754 -95.83 -45.85 60.19
C SER A 754 -94.98 -44.67 60.69
N LYS A 755 -93.88 -44.90 61.41
CA LYS A 755 -92.90 -43.86 61.76
C LYS A 755 -91.74 -43.85 60.77
N THR A 756 -91.10 -42.69 60.63
CA THR A 756 -89.97 -42.50 59.71
C THR A 756 -88.65 -42.70 60.42
N LEU A 757 -87.84 -43.60 59.88
CA LEU A 757 -86.43 -43.75 60.21
C LEU A 757 -85.59 -42.91 59.24
N THR A 758 -84.53 -42.29 59.75
CA THR A 758 -83.60 -41.45 58.98
C THR A 758 -82.18 -42.01 59.11
N ALA A 759 -81.51 -42.19 57.98
CA ALA A 759 -80.13 -42.60 57.88
C ALA A 759 -79.21 -41.38 58.07
N ARG A 760 -78.39 -41.42 59.12
CA ARG A 760 -77.25 -40.51 59.32
C ARG A 760 -76.02 -41.17 58.72
N ALA A 761 -75.61 -40.74 57.54
CA ALA A 761 -74.56 -41.38 56.74
C ALA A 761 -73.16 -41.35 57.37
N GLY A 762 -72.93 -40.49 58.36
CA GLY A 762 -71.64 -40.29 58.99
C GLY A 762 -70.65 -39.49 58.12
N THR A 763 -69.37 -39.54 58.45
CA THR A 763 -68.31 -38.83 57.73
C THR A 763 -67.81 -39.68 56.57
N TRP A 764 -67.72 -39.05 55.39
CA TRP A 764 -67.17 -39.63 54.17
C TRP A 764 -66.02 -38.78 53.66
N THR A 765 -65.15 -39.35 52.82
CA THR A 765 -64.18 -38.55 52.03
C THR A 765 -64.91 -37.39 51.35
N ALA A 766 -64.37 -36.18 51.46
CA ALA A 766 -65.00 -34.98 50.92
C ALA A 766 -65.33 -35.11 49.43
N GLY A 767 -66.51 -34.62 49.01
CA GLY A 767 -66.98 -34.70 47.62
C GLY A 767 -67.67 -36.02 47.23
N THR A 768 -67.75 -37.00 48.12
CA THR A 768 -68.42 -38.30 47.85
C THR A 768 -69.93 -38.12 47.67
N ARG A 769 -70.48 -38.69 46.59
CA ARG A 769 -71.93 -38.79 46.37
C ARG A 769 -72.47 -40.06 47.03
N LEU A 770 -73.56 -39.94 47.79
CA LEU A 770 -74.13 -41.02 48.58
C LEU A 770 -75.45 -41.54 47.97
N SER A 771 -75.64 -42.85 48.02
CA SER A 771 -76.91 -43.53 47.74
C SER A 771 -77.29 -44.45 48.90
N TYR A 772 -78.59 -44.64 49.14
CA TYR A 772 -79.11 -45.39 50.27
C TYR A 772 -79.87 -46.64 49.78
N GLN A 773 -79.89 -47.67 50.61
CA GLN A 773 -80.77 -48.84 50.44
C GLN A 773 -81.14 -49.35 51.83
N TRP A 774 -82.42 -49.29 52.18
CA TRP A 774 -82.92 -49.91 53.41
C TRP A 774 -83.06 -51.42 53.24
N LEU A 775 -82.77 -52.15 54.30
CA LEU A 775 -82.81 -53.61 54.33
C LEU A 775 -83.61 -54.10 55.53
N ASN A 776 -84.40 -55.14 55.32
CA ASN A 776 -85.07 -55.91 56.36
C ASN A 776 -84.41 -57.29 56.44
N GLY A 777 -83.88 -57.65 57.62
CA GLY A 777 -83.19 -58.94 57.81
C GLY A 777 -82.00 -59.13 56.86
N GLY A 778 -81.36 -58.04 56.44
CA GLY A 778 -80.26 -58.04 55.47
C GLY A 778 -80.67 -58.07 54.00
N LYS A 779 -81.97 -58.18 53.67
CA LYS A 779 -82.48 -58.16 52.28
C LYS A 779 -82.93 -56.76 51.88
N PRO A 780 -82.62 -56.28 50.65
CA PRO A 780 -83.07 -54.96 50.18
C PRO A 780 -84.59 -54.83 50.18
N ILE A 781 -85.10 -53.74 50.74
CA ILE A 781 -86.50 -53.35 50.63
C ILE A 781 -86.69 -52.62 49.30
N SER A 782 -87.53 -53.15 48.42
CA SER A 782 -87.75 -52.58 47.08
C SER A 782 -88.19 -51.12 47.17
N GLY A 783 -87.59 -50.25 46.35
CA GLY A 783 -87.89 -48.81 46.30
C GLY A 783 -87.39 -47.97 47.48
N ALA A 784 -86.86 -48.58 48.55
CA ALA A 784 -86.41 -47.88 49.74
C ALA A 784 -84.97 -47.34 49.59
N THR A 785 -84.79 -46.38 48.68
CA THR A 785 -83.47 -45.85 48.30
C THR A 785 -83.20 -44.41 48.79
N LYS A 786 -84.14 -43.82 49.53
CA LYS A 786 -83.99 -42.48 50.12
C LYS A 786 -83.24 -42.55 51.45
N ALA A 787 -82.68 -41.41 51.88
CA ALA A 787 -82.08 -41.27 53.21
C ALA A 787 -83.08 -41.53 54.36
N THR A 788 -84.38 -41.53 54.07
CA THR A 788 -85.46 -41.82 55.03
C THR A 788 -86.28 -43.01 54.58
N TYR A 789 -86.82 -43.77 55.54
CA TYR A 789 -87.74 -44.88 55.29
C TYR A 789 -88.89 -44.86 56.29
N THR A 790 -90.11 -44.94 55.79
CA THR A 790 -91.30 -45.09 56.62
C THR A 790 -91.51 -46.58 56.87
N VAL A 791 -91.49 -46.99 58.15
CA VAL A 791 -91.59 -48.39 58.57
C VAL A 791 -92.92 -48.97 58.10
N ALA A 792 -92.86 -49.98 57.23
CA ALA A 792 -94.04 -50.63 56.69
C ALA A 792 -94.64 -51.61 57.71
N ARG A 793 -95.91 -51.96 57.53
CA ARG A 793 -96.59 -52.95 58.39
C ARG A 793 -95.86 -54.30 58.41
N GLY A 794 -95.26 -54.68 57.27
CA GLY A 794 -94.50 -55.92 57.10
C GLY A 794 -93.14 -55.96 57.82
N ASP A 795 -92.64 -54.84 58.34
CA ASP A 795 -91.36 -54.79 59.05
C ASP A 795 -91.52 -55.02 60.57
N ARG A 796 -92.76 -55.27 61.05
CA ARG A 796 -93.08 -55.37 62.48
C ARG A 796 -92.38 -56.56 63.11
N GLY A 797 -91.59 -56.30 64.16
CA GLY A 797 -90.78 -57.32 64.83
C GLY A 797 -89.43 -57.61 64.15
N ASP A 798 -89.23 -57.12 62.93
CA ASP A 798 -88.00 -57.31 62.17
C ASP A 798 -86.91 -56.31 62.55
N ALA A 799 -85.69 -56.58 62.07
CA ALA A 799 -84.52 -55.76 62.28
C ALA A 799 -84.18 -55.02 60.98
N LEU A 800 -84.34 -53.68 60.99
CA LEU A 800 -84.03 -52.84 59.85
C LEU A 800 -82.60 -52.30 59.91
N THR A 801 -81.92 -52.31 58.76
CA THR A 801 -80.61 -51.67 58.57
C THR A 801 -80.65 -50.77 57.34
N VAL A 802 -79.71 -49.85 57.21
CA VAL A 802 -79.53 -49.04 55.99
C VAL A 802 -78.10 -49.17 55.49
N ARG A 803 -77.94 -49.56 54.22
CA ARG A 803 -76.66 -49.57 53.51
C ARG A 803 -76.51 -48.24 52.77
N VAL A 804 -75.46 -47.51 53.10
CA VAL A 804 -75.05 -46.27 52.44
C VAL A 804 -73.86 -46.58 51.56
N THR A 805 -73.97 -46.32 50.26
CA THR A 805 -72.90 -46.50 49.27
C THR A 805 -72.40 -45.13 48.82
N GLY A 806 -71.09 -44.91 48.89
CA GLY A 806 -70.43 -43.70 48.41
C GLY A 806 -69.75 -43.93 47.06
N SER A 807 -69.81 -42.94 46.19
CA SER A 807 -69.11 -42.90 44.91
C SER A 807 -68.42 -41.54 44.72
N LEU A 808 -67.18 -41.59 44.24
CA LEU A 808 -66.38 -40.41 43.89
C LEU A 808 -65.54 -40.77 42.66
N SER A 809 -65.50 -39.90 41.65
CA SER A 809 -64.76 -40.18 40.42
C SER A 809 -63.28 -40.46 40.71
N GLY A 810 -62.74 -41.53 40.14
CA GLY A 810 -61.37 -41.99 40.42
C GLY A 810 -61.18 -42.76 41.72
N TYR A 811 -62.25 -43.01 42.50
CA TYR A 811 -62.23 -43.82 43.73
C TYR A 811 -63.05 -45.10 43.57
N GLU A 812 -62.69 -46.13 44.33
CA GLU A 812 -63.51 -47.34 44.50
C GLU A 812 -64.78 -47.00 45.29
N THR A 813 -65.92 -47.53 44.85
CA THR A 813 -67.18 -47.38 45.57
C THR A 813 -67.14 -48.17 46.87
N THR A 814 -67.48 -47.53 47.98
CA THR A 814 -67.50 -48.17 49.31
C THR A 814 -68.92 -48.13 49.86
N SER A 815 -69.37 -49.22 50.49
CA SER A 815 -70.61 -49.24 51.25
C SER A 815 -70.40 -49.51 52.73
N ARG A 816 -71.26 -48.91 53.57
CA ARG A 816 -71.36 -49.18 55.01
C ARG A 816 -72.81 -49.41 55.38
N THR A 817 -73.06 -50.42 56.21
CA THR A 817 -74.40 -50.76 56.70
C THR A 817 -74.52 -50.35 58.16
N SER A 818 -75.65 -49.76 58.55
CA SER A 818 -75.89 -49.34 59.92
C SER A 818 -76.01 -50.53 60.88
N GLY A 819 -75.91 -50.25 62.18
CA GLY A 819 -76.46 -51.16 63.19
C GLY A 819 -77.96 -51.39 62.97
N ALA A 820 -78.46 -52.56 63.37
CA ALA A 820 -79.86 -52.92 63.20
C ALA A 820 -80.76 -52.24 64.23
N VAL A 821 -81.90 -51.73 63.78
CA VAL A 821 -82.95 -51.17 64.63
C VAL A 821 -84.15 -52.10 64.57
N ARG A 822 -84.52 -52.68 65.71
CA ARG A 822 -85.66 -53.61 65.81
C ARG A 822 -86.96 -52.83 65.90
N ILE A 823 -87.92 -53.17 65.04
CA ILE A 823 -89.24 -52.55 65.04
C ILE A 823 -90.08 -53.14 66.17
N ALA A 824 -90.75 -52.28 66.94
CA ALA A 824 -91.60 -52.69 68.06
C ALA A 824 -92.65 -53.72 67.62
N ARG A 825 -92.83 -54.75 68.45
CA ARG A 825 -93.83 -55.82 68.26
C ARG A 825 -95.24 -55.33 68.43
#